data_AF-A0A1B9Y3I9-F1
#
_entry.id   AF-A0A1B9Y3I9-F1
#
_cell.length_a   1.000
_cell.length_b   1.000
_cell.length_c   1.000
_cell.angle_alpha   90.00
_cell.angle_beta   90.00
_cell.angle_gamma   90.00
#
_symmetry.space_group_name_H-M   'P 1'
#
loop_
_entity.id
_entity.type
_entity.pdbx_description
1 polymer ?
#
loop_
_entity_poly.entity_id
_entity_poly.type
_entity_poly.pdbx_seq_one_letter_code
_entity_poly.pdbx_strand_id
1 'polypeptide(L)'
;MAITQLNIKVIDTHENNRPLIIENTQIEAPHLVYNGQDDRFDVFFTSELQFNLLVDNKLDGRFFHLFTGSETRYKVVLEDAESNEVIWVGFLLPEQFSEPYKGASFFVEFMATDGIARLKNKELSADFYKEIKPIPTILAACLLQTGLELPIVISPAIKNEFLQQLKTDEIEINTACYQDDGKKMSTYDILEALVTSMGLKLFQYEQKWWFVGINRFADGVLFLENYNKNGVLIGSSDYYRNSISPKFLAGLNIDLNPPIQQMVVDWEKEERDNLFPLEVSEFYFDAFPDPLPYHFTKHFADSFNTSATLRKGWDLNLGHITPEQFEFDLYNTQPTAEPDPNFYLRPSDFYLRIEGRVNDFEDIQQNYIELTEEVFVEKGREVTFEIEVGISSKNYLVAKDEFKNIYENEEEIGNLFYYELYYTKAKGGDREVYLSNIPRFGVMHEDYNLKLDYSSEDDFAEYIKGKLKLERNKVNKSGYFGLRLFPIVSQRQITFSVRFQKINFSVKGNSNEEVVLKRAIDFTTQNDVAVFHGSDEMALTNRSFLVNPKQSFEVDLSEPERLLEATIVNFLKVPYFEYPNFSIQALTDLNLADYFEETFLKPGTFFVQKNGVGELIPFKSSAIIQDDGFLLFWQIYFEGGIVNSDYYLQEGDKLFVKIPAKTAAASYNSYLYDKWSRVGFSDNQKYHKNLGQIYHDSLHRYNLKLQGTAKKIVFPLDMVDFNFKESRVLMPVTIDINLTEGQTAVDLVELINENVTDYEE
;
A
#
# COMPACT_ATOMS: atom_id res chain seq x y z
N MET A 1 -37.03 -17.06 -11.47
CA MET A 1 -37.24 -18.06 -12.54
C MET A 1 -38.10 -19.21 -12.00
N ALA A 2 -38.81 -19.95 -12.85
CA ALA A 2 -39.49 -21.19 -12.47
C ALA A 2 -38.90 -22.32 -13.30
N ILE A 3 -37.89 -22.98 -12.75
CA ILE A 3 -37.19 -24.09 -13.41
C ILE A 3 -38.13 -25.30 -13.40
N THR A 4 -38.49 -25.81 -14.59
CA THR A 4 -39.41 -26.94 -14.77
C THR A 4 -38.67 -28.25 -15.07
N GLN A 5 -37.50 -28.15 -15.71
CA GLN A 5 -36.64 -29.27 -16.09
C GLN A 5 -35.18 -28.79 -16.16
N LEU A 6 -34.26 -29.66 -15.73
CA LEU A 6 -32.82 -29.40 -15.75
C LEU A 6 -32.10 -30.47 -16.59
N ASN A 7 -31.04 -30.07 -17.29
CA ASN A 7 -30.13 -30.99 -17.97
C ASN A 7 -28.77 -31.01 -17.27
N ILE A 8 -28.24 -32.21 -17.03
CA ILE A 8 -26.83 -32.42 -16.64
C ILE A 8 -26.10 -32.97 -17.87
N LYS A 9 -25.16 -32.20 -18.43
CA LYS A 9 -24.34 -32.60 -19.58
C LYS A 9 -22.93 -32.95 -19.10
N VAL A 10 -22.46 -34.15 -19.43
CA VAL A 10 -21.06 -34.56 -19.24
C VAL A 10 -20.35 -34.53 -20.59
N ILE A 11 -19.29 -33.73 -20.71
CA ILE A 11 -18.62 -33.41 -21.97
C ILE A 11 -17.15 -33.83 -21.87
N ASP A 12 -16.69 -34.72 -22.75
CA ASP A 12 -15.27 -35.07 -22.88
C ASP A 12 -14.54 -33.92 -23.60
N THR A 13 -13.68 -33.20 -22.88
CA THR A 13 -12.92 -32.05 -23.38
C THR A 13 -11.72 -32.47 -24.25
N HIS A 14 -11.35 -33.75 -24.24
CA HIS A 14 -10.24 -34.31 -25.03
C HIS A 14 -10.75 -35.02 -26.31
N GLU A 15 -11.91 -35.67 -26.26
CA GLU A 15 -12.46 -36.49 -27.35
C GLU A 15 -13.84 -36.00 -27.83
N ASN A 16 -13.87 -35.08 -28.79
CA ASN A 16 -15.12 -34.50 -29.34
C ASN A 16 -15.91 -35.45 -30.29
N ASN A 17 -15.64 -36.77 -30.24
CA ASN A 17 -16.17 -37.80 -31.15
C ASN A 17 -17.03 -38.86 -30.43
N ARG A 18 -17.33 -38.69 -29.14
CA ARG A 18 -18.18 -39.64 -28.40
C ARG A 18 -19.65 -39.47 -28.80
N PRO A 19 -20.41 -40.57 -28.98
CA PRO A 19 -21.85 -40.48 -29.24
C PRO A 19 -22.55 -39.85 -28.03
N LEU A 20 -23.62 -39.09 -28.28
CA LEU A 20 -24.49 -38.60 -27.20
C LEU A 20 -25.18 -39.80 -26.54
N ILE A 21 -24.96 -39.97 -25.24
CA ILE A 21 -25.63 -40.97 -24.40
C ILE A 21 -26.61 -40.23 -23.50
N ILE A 22 -27.85 -40.72 -23.43
CA ILE A 22 -28.86 -40.24 -22.49
C ILE A 22 -29.02 -41.34 -21.43
N GLU A 23 -28.75 -40.99 -20.17
CA GLU A 23 -28.90 -41.88 -19.02
C GLU A 23 -29.96 -41.34 -18.07
N ASN A 24 -30.58 -42.23 -17.30
CA ASN A 24 -31.58 -41.84 -16.29
C ASN A 24 -30.90 -41.62 -14.93
N THR A 25 -31.28 -40.55 -14.23
CA THR A 25 -30.91 -40.31 -12.83
C THR A 25 -32.04 -40.72 -11.88
N GLN A 26 -31.73 -41.01 -10.62
CA GLN A 26 -32.74 -41.29 -9.61
C GLN A 26 -33.45 -39.97 -9.20
N ILE A 27 -34.75 -40.08 -8.91
CA ILE A 27 -35.48 -39.03 -8.20
C ILE A 27 -34.76 -38.72 -6.88
N GLU A 28 -34.63 -37.44 -6.55
CA GLU A 28 -33.91 -36.91 -5.37
C GLU A 28 -32.38 -37.12 -5.37
N ALA A 29 -31.75 -37.69 -6.41
CA ALA A 29 -30.28 -37.80 -6.48
C ALA A 29 -29.53 -36.55 -6.98
N PRO A 30 -30.01 -35.76 -7.96
CA PRO A 30 -29.27 -34.60 -8.43
C PRO A 30 -29.35 -33.46 -7.42
N HIS A 31 -28.21 -33.11 -6.82
CA HIS A 31 -28.05 -32.12 -5.77
C HIS A 31 -26.93 -31.12 -6.15
N LEU A 32 -27.25 -29.82 -6.17
CA LEU A 32 -26.24 -28.76 -6.30
C LEU A 32 -25.95 -28.17 -4.92
N VAL A 33 -24.73 -28.39 -4.43
CA VAL A 33 -24.29 -28.01 -3.09
C VAL A 33 -23.34 -26.83 -3.17
N TYR A 34 -23.54 -25.83 -2.30
CA TYR A 34 -22.56 -24.81 -1.98
C TYR A 34 -22.11 -24.98 -0.53
N ASN A 35 -20.84 -25.35 -0.38
CA ASN A 35 -20.17 -25.61 0.88
C ASN A 35 -19.51 -24.32 1.40
N GLY A 36 -20.03 -23.79 2.51
CA GLY A 36 -19.41 -22.74 3.32
C GLY A 36 -19.42 -23.16 4.80
N GLN A 37 -18.87 -22.31 5.67
CA GLN A 37 -18.87 -22.54 7.12
C GLN A 37 -20.15 -22.08 7.84
N ASP A 38 -20.18 -22.27 9.16
CA ASP A 38 -21.26 -21.89 10.06
C ASP A 38 -21.54 -20.37 10.15
N ASP A 39 -20.63 -19.54 9.63
CA ASP A 39 -20.71 -18.08 9.59
C ASP A 39 -20.67 -17.51 8.15
N ARG A 40 -20.74 -16.19 8.02
CA ARG A 40 -20.65 -15.51 6.71
C ARG A 40 -19.23 -15.10 6.30
N PHE A 41 -18.25 -15.22 7.18
CA PHE A 41 -16.89 -14.72 7.03
C PHE A 41 -15.96 -15.64 6.24
N ASP A 42 -16.32 -16.92 6.14
CA ASP A 42 -15.60 -17.88 5.28
C ASP A 42 -15.34 -17.34 3.86
N VAL A 43 -14.15 -17.59 3.36
CA VAL A 43 -13.55 -16.99 2.17
C VAL A 43 -14.01 -17.70 0.90
N PHE A 44 -14.19 -19.02 0.95
CA PHE A 44 -14.53 -19.85 -0.20
C PHE A 44 -15.88 -20.55 -0.03
N PHE A 45 -16.87 -20.06 -0.76
CA PHE A 45 -18.18 -20.71 -0.83
C PHE A 45 -18.20 -21.65 -2.05
N THR A 46 -17.41 -22.72 -1.92
CA THR A 46 -17.14 -23.71 -2.99
C THR A 46 -18.38 -24.50 -3.38
N SER A 47 -18.39 -25.05 -4.59
CA SER A 47 -19.58 -25.67 -5.17
C SER A 47 -19.32 -27.02 -5.84
N GLU A 48 -20.28 -27.92 -5.70
CA GLU A 48 -20.27 -29.26 -6.27
C GLU A 48 -21.65 -29.73 -6.71
N LEU A 49 -21.70 -30.50 -7.80
CA LEU A 49 -22.88 -31.16 -8.31
C LEU A 49 -22.76 -32.67 -8.06
N GLN A 50 -23.60 -33.17 -7.16
CA GLN A 50 -23.78 -34.59 -6.89
C GLN A 50 -24.94 -35.11 -7.76
N PHE A 51 -24.79 -36.28 -8.39
CA PHE A 51 -25.84 -36.92 -9.19
C PHE A 51 -25.52 -38.40 -9.43
N ASN A 52 -26.50 -39.18 -9.89
CA ASN A 52 -26.26 -40.59 -10.23
C ASN A 52 -26.83 -41.00 -11.59
N LEU A 53 -26.28 -42.09 -12.16
CA LEU A 53 -26.69 -42.64 -13.46
C LEU A 53 -27.07 -44.12 -13.34
N LEU A 54 -28.14 -44.52 -14.03
CA LEU A 54 -28.68 -45.88 -13.99
C LEU A 54 -27.87 -46.89 -14.81
N VAL A 55 -27.53 -48.02 -14.18
CA VAL A 55 -27.04 -49.24 -14.84
C VAL A 55 -28.19 -50.23 -14.95
N ASP A 56 -28.78 -50.36 -16.14
CA ASP A 56 -29.92 -51.25 -16.39
C ASP A 56 -29.53 -52.70 -16.80
N ASN A 57 -28.29 -52.89 -17.26
CA ASN A 57 -27.82 -54.08 -17.96
C ASN A 57 -26.94 -55.04 -17.14
N LYS A 58 -26.76 -54.79 -15.83
CA LYS A 58 -25.90 -55.58 -14.91
C LYS A 58 -24.44 -55.73 -15.38
N LEU A 59 -23.91 -54.72 -16.06
CA LEU A 59 -22.53 -54.71 -16.51
C LEU A 59 -21.67 -53.97 -15.48
N ASP A 60 -20.79 -54.71 -14.80
CA ASP A 60 -19.81 -54.16 -13.86
C ASP A 60 -18.91 -53.13 -14.60
N GLY A 61 -18.71 -51.96 -14.01
CA GLY A 61 -17.90 -50.90 -14.62
C GLY A 61 -18.51 -50.25 -15.87
N ARG A 62 -19.84 -50.16 -16.01
CA ARG A 62 -20.49 -49.53 -17.18
C ARG A 62 -19.92 -48.14 -17.50
N PHE A 63 -19.68 -47.35 -16.46
CA PHE A 63 -19.15 -45.99 -16.57
C PHE A 63 -17.62 -45.91 -16.40
N PHE A 64 -16.90 -47.02 -16.50
CA PHE A 64 -15.42 -47.04 -16.48
C PHE A 64 -14.80 -46.12 -17.55
N HIS A 65 -15.52 -45.84 -18.64
CA HIS A 65 -15.11 -44.88 -19.67
C HIS A 65 -15.12 -43.40 -19.23
N LEU A 66 -15.64 -43.10 -18.03
CA LEU A 66 -15.55 -41.80 -17.35
C LEU A 66 -14.43 -41.78 -16.28
N PHE A 67 -13.91 -42.95 -15.89
CA PHE A 67 -12.75 -43.07 -15.00
C PHE A 67 -11.47 -42.72 -15.76
N THR A 68 -10.65 -41.83 -15.21
CA THR A 68 -9.50 -41.25 -15.92
C THR A 68 -8.49 -40.69 -14.92
N GLY A 69 -7.21 -40.53 -15.28
CA GLY A 69 -6.24 -39.81 -14.44
C GLY A 69 -6.26 -38.29 -14.61
N SER A 70 -7.20 -37.75 -15.38
CA SER A 70 -7.26 -36.33 -15.74
C SER A 70 -8.50 -35.65 -15.14
N GLU A 71 -8.27 -34.81 -14.13
CA GLU A 71 -9.29 -34.04 -13.41
C GLU A 71 -10.02 -32.97 -14.24
N THR A 72 -9.63 -32.75 -15.50
CA THR A 72 -10.21 -31.72 -16.39
C THR A 72 -10.78 -32.32 -17.68
N ARG A 73 -10.83 -33.65 -17.78
CA ARG A 73 -11.32 -34.34 -18.98
C ARG A 73 -12.84 -34.30 -19.13
N TYR A 74 -13.58 -34.48 -18.05
CA TYR A 74 -15.05 -34.55 -18.08
C TYR A 74 -15.64 -33.28 -17.48
N LYS A 75 -15.90 -32.29 -18.34
CA LYS A 75 -16.60 -31.06 -17.94
C LYS A 75 -18.07 -31.38 -17.72
N VAL A 76 -18.62 -30.94 -16.60
CA VAL A 76 -20.04 -31.07 -16.28
C VAL A 76 -20.70 -29.69 -16.37
N VAL A 77 -21.87 -29.65 -16.99
CA VAL A 77 -22.67 -28.43 -17.19
C VAL A 77 -24.09 -28.70 -16.72
N LEU A 78 -24.58 -27.88 -15.79
CA LEU A 78 -25.97 -27.84 -15.34
C LEU A 78 -26.67 -26.65 -16.00
N GLU A 79 -27.76 -26.90 -16.69
CA GLU A 79 -28.55 -25.86 -17.38
C GLU A 79 -30.06 -26.07 -17.17
N ASP A 80 -30.82 -24.99 -17.26
CA ASP A 80 -32.26 -25.02 -17.44
C ASP A 80 -32.59 -25.55 -18.84
N ALA A 81 -33.41 -26.61 -18.92
CA ALA A 81 -33.73 -27.26 -20.17
C ALA A 81 -34.69 -26.46 -21.07
N GLU A 82 -35.46 -25.50 -20.53
CA GLU A 82 -36.32 -24.64 -21.33
C GLU A 82 -35.55 -23.46 -21.94
N SER A 83 -34.77 -22.74 -21.12
CA SER A 83 -34.01 -21.56 -21.58
C SER A 83 -32.66 -21.89 -22.22
N ASN A 84 -32.08 -23.06 -21.92
CA ASN A 84 -30.66 -23.40 -22.16
C ASN A 84 -29.68 -22.47 -21.42
N GLU A 85 -30.15 -21.79 -20.35
CA GLU A 85 -29.29 -20.98 -19.49
C GLU A 85 -28.46 -21.88 -18.55
N VAL A 86 -27.14 -21.69 -18.56
CA VAL A 86 -26.21 -22.49 -17.75
C VAL A 86 -26.12 -21.91 -16.35
N ILE A 87 -26.55 -22.71 -15.38
CA ILE A 87 -26.62 -22.36 -13.95
C ILE A 87 -25.25 -22.57 -13.30
N TRP A 88 -24.63 -23.74 -13.55
CA TRP A 88 -23.40 -24.18 -12.89
C TRP A 88 -22.51 -24.98 -13.84
N VAL A 89 -21.18 -24.88 -13.66
CA VAL A 89 -20.21 -25.70 -14.40
C VAL A 89 -19.05 -26.15 -13.50
N GLY A 90 -18.53 -27.35 -13.77
CA GLY A 90 -17.38 -27.91 -13.07
C GLY A 90 -16.75 -29.08 -13.81
N PHE A 91 -15.97 -29.89 -13.11
CA PHE A 91 -15.38 -31.12 -13.65
C PHE A 91 -15.68 -32.32 -12.75
N LEU A 92 -15.95 -33.46 -13.38
CA LEU A 92 -16.17 -34.74 -12.70
C LEU A 92 -14.91 -35.16 -11.95
N LEU A 93 -15.06 -35.60 -10.69
CA LEU A 93 -13.94 -36.12 -9.92
C LEU A 93 -13.48 -37.48 -10.47
N PRO A 94 -12.24 -37.61 -10.95
CA PRO A 94 -11.79 -38.75 -11.76
C PRO A 94 -11.81 -40.11 -11.06
N GLU A 95 -11.69 -40.12 -9.74
CA GLU A 95 -11.32 -41.32 -8.96
C GLU A 95 -12.41 -41.81 -8.00
N GLN A 96 -13.50 -41.04 -7.82
CA GLN A 96 -14.58 -41.37 -6.90
C GLN A 96 -15.73 -42.07 -7.65
N PHE A 97 -15.62 -43.39 -7.82
CA PHE A 97 -16.74 -44.24 -8.25
C PHE A 97 -17.10 -45.24 -7.16
N SER A 98 -18.41 -45.48 -6.97
CA SER A 98 -18.91 -46.51 -6.07
C SER A 98 -20.02 -47.29 -6.76
N GLU A 99 -19.74 -48.56 -7.08
CA GLU A 99 -20.74 -49.48 -7.64
C GLU A 99 -21.22 -50.45 -6.54
N PRO A 100 -22.51 -50.43 -6.17
CA PRO A 100 -23.04 -51.34 -5.17
C PRO A 100 -23.18 -52.76 -5.75
N TYR A 101 -22.53 -53.75 -5.12
CA TYR A 101 -22.60 -55.15 -5.56
C TYR A 101 -24.01 -55.75 -5.40
N LYS A 102 -24.87 -55.52 -6.40
CA LYS A 102 -26.28 -55.93 -6.45
C LYS A 102 -26.60 -56.59 -7.80
N GLY A 103 -27.20 -57.78 -7.78
CA GLY A 103 -27.53 -58.56 -9.00
C GLY A 103 -28.73 -58.04 -9.82
N ALA A 104 -29.05 -56.75 -9.73
CA ALA A 104 -30.19 -56.08 -10.37
C ALA A 104 -29.74 -54.71 -10.93
N SER A 105 -30.63 -53.91 -11.49
CA SER A 105 -30.30 -52.54 -11.89
C SER A 105 -29.89 -51.71 -10.65
N PHE A 106 -28.88 -50.85 -10.81
CA PHE A 106 -28.34 -50.01 -9.74
C PHE A 106 -27.96 -48.63 -10.25
N PHE A 107 -27.78 -47.67 -9.36
CA PHE A 107 -27.26 -46.34 -9.68
C PHE A 107 -25.78 -46.25 -9.30
N VAL A 108 -25.01 -45.50 -10.09
CA VAL A 108 -23.62 -45.13 -9.80
C VAL A 108 -23.58 -43.65 -9.48
N GLU A 109 -23.07 -43.32 -8.30
CA GLU A 109 -22.92 -41.94 -7.82
C GLU A 109 -21.73 -41.25 -8.47
N PHE A 110 -21.91 -39.96 -8.75
CA PHE A 110 -20.94 -39.07 -9.38
C PHE A 110 -20.92 -37.72 -8.66
N MET A 111 -19.72 -37.15 -8.54
CA MET A 111 -19.51 -35.81 -8.00
C MET A 111 -18.68 -34.99 -8.98
N ALA A 112 -19.12 -33.78 -9.27
CA ALA A 112 -18.37 -32.79 -10.02
C ALA A 112 -18.13 -31.54 -9.17
N THR A 113 -16.95 -30.94 -9.26
CA THR A 113 -16.54 -29.76 -8.46
C THR A 113 -16.20 -28.58 -9.36
N ASP A 114 -16.38 -27.35 -8.86
CA ASP A 114 -15.82 -26.14 -9.47
C ASP A 114 -14.28 -26.17 -9.57
N GLY A 115 -13.62 -26.98 -8.74
CA GLY A 115 -12.19 -27.23 -8.77
C GLY A 115 -11.33 -26.30 -7.91
N ILE A 116 -11.90 -25.42 -7.08
CA ILE A 116 -11.11 -24.56 -6.17
C ILE A 116 -10.23 -25.43 -5.25
N ALA A 117 -10.78 -26.50 -4.67
CA ALA A 117 -10.02 -27.40 -3.77
C ALA A 117 -8.82 -28.08 -4.46
N ARG A 118 -8.85 -28.24 -5.79
CA ARG A 118 -7.76 -28.87 -6.58
C ARG A 118 -6.56 -27.95 -6.79
N LEU A 119 -6.66 -26.67 -6.41
CA LEU A 119 -5.58 -25.69 -6.52
C LEU A 119 -4.47 -25.88 -5.47
N LYS A 120 -4.72 -26.62 -4.38
CA LYS A 120 -3.79 -26.85 -3.26
C LYS A 120 -2.48 -27.52 -3.67
N ASN A 121 -2.50 -28.30 -4.75
CA ASN A 121 -1.34 -29.03 -5.28
C ASN A 121 -0.81 -28.42 -6.60
N LYS A 122 -1.19 -27.17 -6.92
CA LYS A 122 -0.79 -26.47 -8.15
C LYS A 122 0.04 -25.23 -7.84
N GLU A 123 1.01 -24.96 -8.70
CA GLU A 123 1.80 -23.72 -8.70
C GLU A 123 1.54 -22.97 -10.02
N LEU A 124 1.66 -21.64 -9.97
CA LEU A 124 1.74 -20.82 -11.18
C LEU A 124 3.12 -20.94 -11.85
N SER A 125 3.27 -20.37 -13.06
CA SER A 125 4.54 -20.41 -13.81
C SER A 125 5.68 -19.74 -13.03
N ALA A 126 6.94 -20.13 -13.27
CA ALA A 126 8.08 -19.58 -12.53
C ALA A 126 8.25 -18.05 -12.70
N ASP A 127 7.87 -17.51 -13.86
CA ASP A 127 7.90 -16.07 -14.13
C ASP A 127 6.77 -15.32 -13.41
N PHE A 128 5.70 -16.02 -13.01
CA PHE A 128 4.60 -15.41 -12.27
C PHE A 128 5.07 -14.76 -10.97
N TYR A 129 6.09 -15.31 -10.30
CA TYR A 129 6.59 -14.90 -8.97
C TYR A 129 7.68 -13.80 -9.04
N LYS A 130 7.70 -12.99 -10.08
CA LYS A 130 8.76 -11.98 -10.32
C LYS A 130 8.26 -10.65 -10.88
N GLU A 131 6.94 -10.45 -10.89
CA GLU A 131 6.30 -9.36 -11.62
C GLU A 131 5.36 -8.58 -10.70
N ILE A 132 5.20 -7.28 -10.96
CA ILE A 132 4.09 -6.52 -10.38
C ILE A 132 2.86 -6.78 -11.27
N LYS A 133 1.75 -7.20 -10.68
CA LYS A 133 0.52 -7.56 -11.39
C LYS A 133 -0.74 -6.96 -10.75
N PRO A 134 -1.72 -6.51 -11.54
CA PRO A 134 -3.03 -6.13 -11.03
C PRO A 134 -3.75 -7.32 -10.37
N ILE A 135 -4.47 -7.06 -9.27
CA ILE A 135 -5.21 -8.09 -8.51
C ILE A 135 -6.10 -8.97 -9.41
N PRO A 136 -6.94 -8.46 -10.33
CA PRO A 136 -7.83 -9.31 -11.14
C PRO A 136 -7.06 -10.22 -12.09
N THR A 137 -5.84 -9.83 -12.52
CA THR A 137 -4.94 -10.69 -13.31
C THR A 137 -4.37 -11.83 -12.46
N ILE A 138 -4.07 -11.60 -11.19
CA ILE A 138 -3.63 -12.65 -10.26
C ILE A 138 -4.79 -13.63 -9.99
N LEU A 139 -5.98 -13.10 -9.66
CA LEU A 139 -7.18 -13.91 -9.44
C LEU A 139 -7.51 -14.76 -10.68
N ALA A 140 -7.45 -14.18 -11.88
CA ALA A 140 -7.62 -14.91 -13.13
C ALA A 140 -6.57 -16.00 -13.36
N ALA A 141 -5.29 -15.72 -13.12
CA ALA A 141 -4.22 -16.71 -13.23
C ALA A 141 -4.46 -17.92 -12.30
N CYS A 142 -4.95 -17.67 -11.08
CA CYS A 142 -5.31 -18.72 -10.13
C CYS A 142 -6.54 -19.51 -10.57
N LEU A 143 -7.62 -18.81 -10.94
CA LEU A 143 -8.89 -19.45 -11.32
C LEU A 143 -8.80 -20.24 -12.63
N LEU A 144 -7.95 -19.84 -13.58
CA LEU A 144 -7.69 -20.62 -14.80
C LEU A 144 -7.11 -22.01 -14.51
N GLN A 145 -6.40 -22.20 -13.38
CA GLN A 145 -5.86 -23.52 -12.98
C GLN A 145 -6.96 -24.53 -12.54
N THR A 146 -8.21 -24.09 -12.35
CA THR A 146 -9.37 -24.99 -12.21
C THR A 146 -9.70 -25.72 -13.52
N GLY A 147 -9.30 -25.14 -14.67
CA GLY A 147 -9.73 -25.51 -16.02
C GLY A 147 -11.01 -24.80 -16.48
N LEU A 148 -11.63 -23.97 -15.64
CA LEU A 148 -12.85 -23.23 -15.97
C LEU A 148 -12.52 -21.81 -16.47
N GLU A 149 -12.72 -21.59 -17.77
CA GLU A 149 -12.50 -20.31 -18.46
C GLU A 149 -13.62 -19.28 -18.22
N LEU A 150 -13.96 -18.98 -16.96
CA LEU A 150 -15.06 -18.08 -16.61
C LEU A 150 -14.62 -16.61 -16.46
N PRO A 151 -15.44 -15.63 -16.85
CA PRO A 151 -15.27 -14.24 -16.44
C PRO A 151 -15.34 -14.08 -14.92
N ILE A 152 -14.74 -12.99 -14.44
CA ILE A 152 -14.69 -12.60 -13.03
C ILE A 152 -15.57 -11.36 -12.83
N VAL A 153 -16.32 -11.30 -11.73
CA VAL A 153 -17.04 -10.09 -11.30
C VAL A 153 -16.69 -9.77 -9.85
N ILE A 154 -16.32 -8.52 -9.60
CA ILE A 154 -15.87 -8.06 -8.28
C ILE A 154 -16.81 -6.95 -7.78
N SER A 155 -17.30 -7.09 -6.54
CA SER A 155 -17.94 -6.02 -5.79
C SER A 155 -17.11 -5.75 -4.52
N PRO A 156 -16.22 -4.73 -4.53
CA PRO A 156 -15.23 -4.56 -3.47
C PRO A 156 -15.86 -4.22 -2.12
N ALA A 157 -15.17 -4.61 -1.05
CA ALA A 157 -15.52 -4.31 0.34
C ALA A 157 -14.96 -2.96 0.82
N ILE A 158 -13.73 -2.66 0.38
CA ILE A 158 -12.93 -1.47 0.71
C ILE A 158 -12.53 -0.80 -0.61
N LYS A 159 -12.50 0.54 -0.64
CA LYS A 159 -12.09 1.38 -1.78
C LYS A 159 -11.03 2.40 -1.34
N ASN A 160 -10.34 3.03 -2.28
CA ASN A 160 -9.54 4.22 -1.97
C ASN A 160 -10.48 5.42 -1.67
N GLU A 161 -10.20 6.21 -0.63
CA GLU A 161 -11.14 7.27 -0.22
C GLU A 161 -11.10 8.49 -1.15
N PHE A 162 -9.92 8.87 -1.63
CA PHE A 162 -9.75 10.01 -2.52
C PHE A 162 -10.14 9.65 -3.97
N LEU A 163 -9.81 8.44 -4.43
CA LEU A 163 -10.13 7.95 -5.77
C LEU A 163 -11.26 6.91 -5.73
N GLN A 164 -12.47 7.34 -5.40
CA GLN A 164 -13.63 6.44 -5.30
C GLN A 164 -14.06 5.76 -6.62
N GLN A 165 -13.52 6.21 -7.76
CA GLN A 165 -13.72 5.56 -9.07
C GLN A 165 -12.67 4.50 -9.40
N LEU A 166 -11.58 4.42 -8.61
CA LEU A 166 -10.45 3.51 -8.82
C LEU A 166 -10.92 2.05 -8.85
N LYS A 167 -10.45 1.31 -9.85
CA LYS A 167 -10.84 -0.08 -10.13
C LYS A 167 -9.88 -1.08 -9.53
N THR A 168 -10.35 -2.30 -9.31
CA THR A 168 -9.54 -3.36 -8.72
C THR A 168 -8.29 -3.68 -9.57
N ASP A 169 -8.32 -3.45 -10.88
CA ASP A 169 -7.17 -3.57 -11.79
C ASP A 169 -6.23 -2.34 -11.83
N GLU A 170 -6.46 -1.37 -10.96
CA GLU A 170 -5.55 -0.26 -10.62
C GLU A 170 -4.92 -0.48 -9.23
N ILE A 171 -5.12 -1.67 -8.65
CA ILE A 171 -4.45 -2.14 -7.43
C ILE A 171 -3.56 -3.31 -7.83
N GLU A 172 -2.26 -3.17 -7.59
CA GLU A 172 -1.22 -4.09 -8.00
C GLU A 172 -0.49 -4.71 -6.80
N ILE A 173 0.09 -5.88 -6.99
CA ILE A 173 0.90 -6.58 -5.96
C ILE A 173 2.18 -7.07 -6.63
N ASN A 174 3.31 -6.98 -5.91
CA ASN A 174 4.56 -7.61 -6.30
C ASN A 174 4.50 -9.11 -5.98
N THR A 175 4.27 -9.94 -6.98
CA THR A 175 4.04 -11.38 -6.81
C THR A 175 5.25 -12.16 -6.29
N ALA A 176 6.43 -11.53 -6.19
CA ALA A 176 7.59 -12.13 -5.53
C ALA A 176 7.34 -12.41 -4.03
N CYS A 177 6.36 -11.76 -3.39
CA CYS A 177 5.95 -12.13 -2.03
C CYS A 177 5.44 -13.57 -1.90
N TYR A 178 4.90 -14.17 -2.97
CA TYR A 178 4.40 -15.55 -2.97
C TYR A 178 5.51 -16.62 -3.12
N GLN A 179 6.79 -16.23 -3.02
CA GLN A 179 7.93 -17.14 -3.04
C GLN A 179 8.91 -16.80 -1.92
N ASP A 180 9.13 -17.75 -1.02
CA ASP A 180 10.05 -17.62 0.13
C ASP A 180 11.07 -18.77 0.10
N ASP A 181 12.36 -18.46 0.28
CA ASP A 181 13.50 -19.39 0.20
C ASP A 181 13.45 -20.40 -0.98
N GLY A 182 12.88 -19.98 -2.11
CA GLY A 182 12.71 -20.79 -3.32
C GLY A 182 11.53 -21.78 -3.27
N LYS A 183 10.80 -21.86 -2.15
CA LYS A 183 9.49 -22.49 -2.06
C LYS A 183 8.43 -21.50 -2.56
N LYS A 184 7.55 -21.96 -3.44
CA LYS A 184 6.40 -21.18 -3.88
C LYS A 184 5.18 -21.49 -3.05
N MET A 185 4.35 -20.48 -2.86
CA MET A 185 2.99 -20.61 -2.36
C MET A 185 2.11 -21.35 -3.38
N SER A 186 1.15 -22.18 -2.94
CA SER A 186 0.25 -22.87 -3.89
C SER A 186 -0.76 -21.90 -4.50
N THR A 187 -1.34 -22.27 -5.63
CA THR A 187 -2.38 -21.47 -6.29
C THR A 187 -3.64 -21.32 -5.42
N TYR A 188 -3.91 -22.28 -4.53
CA TYR A 188 -4.97 -22.15 -3.53
C TYR A 188 -4.60 -21.09 -2.49
N ASP A 189 -3.40 -21.17 -1.91
CA ASP A 189 -3.01 -20.28 -0.81
C ASP A 189 -2.86 -18.82 -1.31
N ILE A 190 -2.38 -18.59 -2.54
CA ILE A 190 -2.36 -17.26 -3.18
C ILE A 190 -3.79 -16.69 -3.31
N LEU A 191 -4.74 -17.53 -3.73
CA LEU A 191 -6.13 -17.14 -3.89
C LEU A 191 -6.78 -16.85 -2.53
N GLU A 192 -6.51 -17.66 -1.51
CA GLU A 192 -7.02 -17.51 -0.15
C GLU A 192 -6.45 -16.24 0.50
N ALA A 193 -5.14 -16.03 0.41
CA ALA A 193 -4.42 -14.85 0.87
C ALA A 193 -5.05 -13.56 0.30
N LEU A 194 -5.29 -13.50 -1.02
CA LEU A 194 -5.90 -12.35 -1.66
C LEU A 194 -7.34 -12.10 -1.22
N VAL A 195 -8.20 -13.12 -1.29
CA VAL A 195 -9.63 -12.96 -1.03
C VAL A 195 -9.88 -12.62 0.45
N THR A 196 -9.11 -13.23 1.37
CA THR A 196 -9.10 -12.87 2.80
C THR A 196 -8.64 -11.44 3.02
N SER A 197 -7.49 -11.07 2.47
CA SER A 197 -6.92 -9.73 2.65
C SER A 197 -7.84 -8.64 2.09
N MET A 198 -8.59 -8.91 1.02
CA MET A 198 -9.55 -7.97 0.44
C MET A 198 -10.92 -7.91 1.14
N GLY A 199 -11.18 -8.77 2.14
CA GLY A 199 -12.48 -8.87 2.80
C GLY A 199 -13.62 -9.32 1.87
N LEU A 200 -13.30 -10.22 0.93
CA LEU A 200 -14.21 -10.74 -0.10
C LEU A 200 -14.62 -12.19 0.19
N LYS A 201 -15.66 -12.67 -0.50
CA LYS A 201 -16.07 -14.08 -0.56
C LYS A 201 -16.15 -14.52 -2.02
N LEU A 202 -15.56 -15.68 -2.33
CA LEU A 202 -15.48 -16.26 -3.68
C LEU A 202 -16.47 -17.43 -3.87
N PHE A 203 -17.21 -17.44 -4.98
CA PHE A 203 -18.05 -18.57 -5.43
C PHE A 203 -18.29 -18.59 -6.94
N GLN A 204 -18.83 -19.71 -7.44
CA GLN A 204 -19.20 -19.93 -8.84
C GLN A 204 -20.73 -19.85 -9.03
N TYR A 205 -21.21 -18.96 -9.91
CA TYR A 205 -22.65 -18.83 -10.20
C TYR A 205 -22.89 -18.15 -11.55
N GLU A 206 -23.87 -18.63 -12.34
CA GLU A 206 -24.22 -18.10 -13.68
C GLU A 206 -22.99 -17.96 -14.62
N GLN A 207 -22.14 -18.99 -14.65
CA GLN A 207 -20.88 -19.02 -15.42
C GLN A 207 -19.90 -17.87 -15.10
N LYS A 208 -19.93 -17.30 -13.90
CA LYS A 208 -18.97 -16.29 -13.42
C LYS A 208 -18.32 -16.75 -12.12
N TRP A 209 -17.09 -16.29 -11.91
CA TRP A 209 -16.47 -16.24 -10.59
C TRP A 209 -16.87 -14.93 -9.92
N TRP A 210 -17.58 -15.01 -8.81
CA TRP A 210 -18.06 -13.87 -8.04
C TRP A 210 -17.14 -13.62 -6.87
N PHE A 211 -16.70 -12.37 -6.70
CA PHE A 211 -16.01 -11.89 -5.52
C PHE A 211 -16.86 -10.77 -4.91
N VAL A 212 -17.47 -11.01 -3.74
CA VAL A 212 -18.39 -10.06 -3.10
C VAL A 212 -17.87 -9.72 -1.72
N GLY A 213 -17.75 -8.42 -1.42
CA GLY A 213 -17.34 -7.96 -0.10
C GLY A 213 -18.28 -8.38 1.02
N ILE A 214 -17.72 -8.71 2.19
CA ILE A 214 -18.49 -9.18 3.36
C ILE A 214 -19.57 -8.15 3.78
N ASN A 215 -19.24 -6.85 3.71
CA ASN A 215 -20.17 -5.73 3.92
C ASN A 215 -21.13 -5.44 2.75
N ARG A 216 -21.01 -6.14 1.60
CA ARG A 216 -21.85 -5.94 0.42
C ARG A 216 -23.02 -6.92 0.35
N PHE A 217 -22.98 -8.01 1.11
CA PHE A 217 -24.07 -8.99 1.16
C PHE A 217 -25.39 -8.47 1.77
N ALA A 218 -25.42 -7.28 2.38
CA ALA A 218 -26.68 -6.62 2.77
C ALA A 218 -27.28 -5.75 1.64
N ASP A 219 -26.52 -5.45 0.59
CA ASP A 219 -26.99 -4.61 -0.51
C ASP A 219 -28.00 -5.39 -1.38
N GLY A 220 -29.12 -4.74 -1.72
CA GLY A 220 -30.05 -5.25 -2.74
C GLY A 220 -29.56 -5.06 -4.18
N VAL A 221 -28.58 -4.18 -4.39
CA VAL A 221 -27.93 -3.92 -5.68
C VAL A 221 -26.42 -3.94 -5.49
N LEU A 222 -25.75 -4.89 -6.16
CA LEU A 222 -24.30 -4.96 -6.19
C LEU A 222 -23.77 -4.18 -7.39
N PHE A 223 -22.94 -3.18 -7.14
CA PHE A 223 -22.12 -2.53 -8.16
C PHE A 223 -20.93 -3.45 -8.49
N LEU A 224 -20.78 -3.84 -9.75
CA LEU A 224 -19.82 -4.84 -10.22
C LEU A 224 -18.75 -4.24 -11.14
N GLU A 225 -17.55 -4.74 -10.99
CA GLU A 225 -16.42 -4.58 -11.90
C GLU A 225 -16.27 -5.90 -12.66
N ASN A 226 -16.49 -5.87 -13.98
CA ASN A 226 -16.55 -7.07 -14.82
C ASN A 226 -15.23 -7.26 -15.56
N TYR A 227 -14.63 -8.43 -15.37
CA TYR A 227 -13.36 -8.83 -15.94
C TYR A 227 -13.54 -10.07 -16.81
N ASN A 228 -12.75 -10.17 -17.89
CA ASN A 228 -12.71 -11.41 -18.67
C ASN A 228 -11.93 -12.51 -17.92
N LYS A 229 -11.90 -13.73 -18.49
CA LYS A 229 -11.18 -14.88 -17.93
C LYS A 229 -9.66 -14.69 -17.71
N ASN A 230 -9.08 -13.60 -18.24
CA ASN A 230 -7.67 -13.24 -18.08
C ASN A 230 -7.46 -12.06 -17.10
N GLY A 231 -8.53 -11.59 -16.43
CA GLY A 231 -8.45 -10.48 -15.48
C GLY A 231 -8.40 -9.09 -16.12
N VAL A 232 -8.75 -8.95 -17.40
CA VAL A 232 -8.79 -7.65 -18.10
C VAL A 232 -10.18 -7.03 -17.96
N LEU A 233 -10.26 -5.77 -17.52
CA LEU A 233 -11.51 -5.03 -17.33
C LEU A 233 -12.30 -4.93 -18.64
N ILE A 234 -13.58 -5.33 -18.58
CA ILE A 234 -14.56 -5.19 -19.65
C ILE A 234 -15.41 -3.93 -19.42
N GLY A 235 -15.75 -3.64 -18.15
CA GLY A 235 -16.56 -2.49 -17.74
C GLY A 235 -17.28 -2.72 -16.41
N SER A 236 -18.20 -1.83 -16.04
CA SER A 236 -19.01 -1.95 -14.82
C SER A 236 -20.48 -2.23 -15.11
N SER A 237 -21.17 -2.84 -14.17
CA SER A 237 -22.61 -3.15 -14.25
C SER A 237 -23.26 -3.21 -12.86
N ASP A 238 -24.58 -3.15 -12.82
CA ASP A 238 -25.37 -3.34 -11.59
C ASP A 238 -25.99 -4.74 -11.60
N TYR A 239 -25.95 -5.45 -10.48
CA TYR A 239 -26.68 -6.70 -10.28
C TYR A 239 -27.73 -6.56 -9.17
N TYR A 240 -29.00 -6.71 -9.56
CA TYR A 240 -30.15 -6.63 -8.66
C TYR A 240 -30.41 -8.02 -8.06
N ARG A 241 -30.22 -8.17 -6.75
CA ARG A 241 -30.36 -9.46 -6.07
C ARG A 241 -31.83 -9.82 -5.88
N ASN A 242 -32.17 -11.11 -6.01
CA ASN A 242 -33.54 -11.55 -5.80
C ASN A 242 -33.88 -11.55 -4.31
N SER A 243 -34.92 -10.81 -3.91
CA SER A 243 -35.56 -11.00 -2.60
C SER A 243 -36.58 -12.14 -2.70
N ILE A 244 -36.49 -13.13 -1.81
CA ILE A 244 -37.32 -14.33 -1.82
C ILE A 244 -37.88 -14.63 -0.42
N SER A 245 -39.16 -14.96 -0.32
CA SER A 245 -39.80 -15.37 0.93
C SER A 245 -40.23 -16.85 0.86
N PRO A 246 -39.29 -17.81 1.02
CA PRO A 246 -39.59 -19.23 0.94
C PRO A 246 -40.45 -19.70 2.12
N LYS A 247 -41.21 -20.77 1.91
CA LYS A 247 -41.86 -21.53 3.00
C LYS A 247 -40.95 -22.67 3.40
N PHE A 248 -40.72 -22.88 4.68
CA PHE A 248 -39.90 -23.99 5.17
C PHE A 248 -40.72 -25.26 5.42
N LEU A 249 -40.05 -26.41 5.43
CA LEU A 249 -40.56 -27.65 6.04
C LEU A 249 -40.60 -27.53 7.57
N ALA A 250 -41.21 -28.53 8.22
CA ALA A 250 -41.16 -28.63 9.68
C ALA A 250 -39.74 -29.00 10.14
N GLY A 251 -39.31 -28.48 11.30
CA GLY A 251 -37.96 -28.70 11.83
C GLY A 251 -36.96 -27.58 11.54
N LEU A 252 -37.43 -26.35 11.28
CA LEU A 252 -36.57 -25.16 11.22
C LEU A 252 -35.92 -24.90 12.60
N ASN A 253 -34.59 -24.98 12.66
CA ASN A 253 -33.81 -24.59 13.83
C ASN A 253 -33.51 -23.08 13.78
N ILE A 254 -33.40 -22.47 14.96
CA ILE A 254 -33.13 -21.04 15.11
C ILE A 254 -32.08 -20.86 16.21
N ASP A 255 -30.92 -20.36 15.81
CA ASP A 255 -29.78 -20.07 16.68
C ASP A 255 -29.45 -18.57 16.67
N LEU A 256 -28.60 -18.15 17.60
CA LEU A 256 -28.17 -16.76 17.75
C LEU A 256 -26.65 -16.68 17.73
N ASN A 257 -26.10 -16.01 16.72
CA ASN A 257 -24.69 -15.65 16.68
C ASN A 257 -24.53 -14.37 17.53
N PRO A 258 -23.73 -14.38 18.60
CA PRO A 258 -23.48 -13.18 19.41
C PRO A 258 -22.70 -12.12 18.60
N PRO A 259 -22.83 -10.82 18.94
CA PRO A 259 -21.99 -9.78 18.36
C PRO A 259 -20.51 -10.04 18.67
N ILE A 260 -19.58 -9.55 17.85
CA ILE A 260 -18.15 -9.59 18.15
C ILE A 260 -17.82 -8.45 19.14
N GLN A 261 -17.12 -8.76 20.24
CA GLN A 261 -16.54 -7.75 21.14
C GLN A 261 -15.16 -7.30 20.65
N GLN A 262 -14.29 -8.24 20.30
CA GLN A 262 -12.92 -7.98 19.88
C GLN A 262 -12.67 -8.54 18.47
N MET A 263 -12.19 -7.70 17.57
CA MET A 263 -11.69 -8.10 16.26
C MET A 263 -10.18 -7.85 16.23
N VAL A 264 -9.40 -8.85 15.85
CA VAL A 264 -7.96 -8.72 15.61
C VAL A 264 -7.70 -8.94 14.13
N VAL A 265 -7.00 -8.00 13.50
CA VAL A 265 -6.44 -8.16 12.16
C VAL A 265 -4.92 -8.15 12.30
N ASP A 266 -4.27 -9.29 12.06
CA ASP A 266 -2.81 -9.41 12.05
C ASP A 266 -2.32 -9.43 10.60
N TRP A 267 -1.55 -8.42 10.21
CA TRP A 267 -0.90 -8.38 8.90
C TRP A 267 0.51 -8.92 9.01
N GLU A 268 0.79 -10.04 8.34
CA GLU A 268 2.16 -10.52 8.13
C GLU A 268 2.91 -9.59 7.16
N LYS A 269 3.42 -8.48 7.69
CA LYS A 269 3.98 -7.36 6.93
C LYS A 269 5.33 -7.66 6.29
N GLU A 270 6.26 -8.31 6.99
CA GLU A 270 7.64 -8.56 6.53
C GLU A 270 8.32 -7.32 5.92
N GLU A 271 8.39 -6.22 6.69
CA GLU A 271 9.17 -5.05 6.25
C GLU A 271 10.66 -5.39 6.12
N ARG A 272 11.28 -4.95 5.02
CA ARG A 272 12.74 -4.92 4.90
C ARG A 272 13.33 -3.86 5.84
N ASP A 273 14.50 -4.14 6.43
CA ASP A 273 15.17 -3.19 7.33
C ASP A 273 15.66 -1.92 6.59
N ASN A 274 16.07 -2.01 5.32
CA ASN A 274 16.64 -0.86 4.62
C ASN A 274 15.55 -0.01 3.95
N LEU A 275 15.54 1.28 4.30
CA LEU A 275 14.61 2.26 3.71
C LEU A 275 14.94 2.46 2.24
N PHE A 276 16.23 2.62 1.93
CA PHE A 276 16.73 2.60 0.55
C PHE A 276 16.85 1.14 0.04
N PRO A 277 16.69 0.90 -1.28
CA PRO A 277 16.82 -0.43 -1.87
C PRO A 277 18.11 -1.16 -1.46
N LEU A 278 17.97 -2.42 -0.99
CA LEU A 278 19.08 -3.31 -0.64
C LEU A 278 19.95 -3.69 -1.84
N GLU A 279 19.32 -3.84 -3.00
CA GLU A 279 19.97 -4.23 -4.24
C GLU A 279 20.43 -2.99 -5.02
N VAL A 280 21.72 -2.67 -4.91
CA VAL A 280 22.41 -1.81 -5.89
C VAL A 280 23.09 -2.67 -6.98
N SER A 281 22.43 -3.76 -7.37
CA SER A 281 22.92 -4.70 -8.38
C SER A 281 22.66 -4.18 -9.79
N GLU A 282 23.72 -3.62 -10.38
CA GLU A 282 23.96 -3.49 -11.83
C GLU A 282 22.88 -2.81 -12.68
N PHE A 283 23.05 -1.51 -12.94
CA PHE A 283 22.07 -0.67 -13.61
C PHE A 283 22.74 0.29 -14.64
N TYR A 284 22.23 0.38 -15.88
CA TYR A 284 22.74 1.15 -17.04
C TYR A 284 21.70 2.17 -17.56
N PHE A 285 22.15 3.14 -18.38
CA PHE A 285 21.33 4.16 -19.02
C PHE A 285 20.79 3.70 -20.39
N ASP A 286 19.48 3.85 -20.63
CA ASP A 286 18.88 3.90 -21.96
C ASP A 286 18.71 5.37 -22.41
N ALA A 287 18.69 5.59 -23.73
CA ALA A 287 18.90 6.91 -24.34
C ALA A 287 17.96 8.03 -23.86
N PHE A 288 18.53 9.22 -23.62
CA PHE A 288 17.78 10.46 -23.40
C PHE A 288 16.75 10.71 -24.52
N PRO A 289 15.49 11.05 -24.19
CA PRO A 289 14.53 11.53 -25.16
C PRO A 289 14.94 12.94 -25.64
N ASP A 290 15.50 13.01 -26.84
CA ASP A 290 15.79 14.28 -27.51
C ASP A 290 14.47 15.02 -27.89
N PRO A 291 14.36 16.34 -27.69
CA PRO A 291 15.35 17.25 -27.10
C PRO A 291 15.10 17.52 -25.61
N LEU A 292 16.14 17.39 -24.80
CA LEU A 292 16.15 17.89 -23.43
C LEU A 292 15.99 19.43 -23.40
N PRO A 293 15.37 20.00 -22.34
CA PRO A 293 15.46 21.44 -22.07
C PRO A 293 16.93 21.87 -21.99
N TYR A 294 17.23 23.04 -22.55
CA TYR A 294 18.58 23.61 -22.60
C TYR A 294 19.25 23.56 -21.22
N HIS A 295 20.40 22.88 -21.12
CA HIS A 295 21.59 23.19 -20.27
C HIS A 295 22.57 22.00 -20.08
N PHE A 296 22.42 20.87 -20.79
CA PHE A 296 23.53 19.91 -20.96
C PHE A 296 24.49 20.34 -22.08
N THR A 297 25.70 20.76 -21.74
CA THR A 297 26.75 21.07 -22.73
C THR A 297 27.46 19.82 -23.25
N LYS A 298 27.31 19.62 -24.55
CA LYS A 298 27.83 18.55 -25.42
C LYS A 298 29.36 18.34 -25.34
N HIS A 299 29.84 17.53 -24.39
CA HIS A 299 31.18 16.92 -24.45
C HIS A 299 31.25 15.43 -24.04
N PHE A 300 30.14 14.80 -23.63
CA PHE A 300 30.07 13.36 -23.30
C PHE A 300 29.78 12.44 -24.50
N ALA A 301 30.41 12.69 -25.65
CA ALA A 301 30.33 11.82 -26.81
C ALA A 301 31.60 11.91 -27.68
N ASP A 302 32.56 11.01 -27.44
CA ASP A 302 33.15 10.12 -28.47
C ASP A 302 34.34 9.32 -27.92
N SER A 303 34.07 8.15 -27.33
CA SER A 303 35.05 7.04 -27.27
C SER A 303 34.45 5.65 -26.95
N PHE A 304 33.18 5.39 -27.28
CA PHE A 304 32.65 4.02 -27.23
C PHE A 304 32.87 3.28 -28.55
N ASN A 305 33.87 2.39 -28.54
CA ASN A 305 34.01 1.33 -29.53
C ASN A 305 32.86 0.32 -29.36
N THR A 306 32.40 -0.28 -30.45
CA THR A 306 31.08 -0.93 -30.50
C THR A 306 31.02 -2.31 -29.84
N SER A 307 30.30 -2.44 -28.73
CA SER A 307 29.57 -3.68 -28.37
C SER A 307 28.50 -3.39 -27.31
N ALA A 308 27.25 -3.72 -27.60
CA ALA A 308 26.11 -3.39 -26.75
C ALA A 308 25.76 -4.51 -25.74
N THR A 309 25.48 -4.13 -24.50
CA THR A 309 24.64 -4.89 -23.54
C THR A 309 23.84 -3.91 -22.68
N LEU A 310 22.62 -4.29 -22.30
CA LEU A 310 21.59 -3.43 -21.69
C LEU A 310 21.32 -3.84 -20.23
N ARG A 311 21.13 -2.86 -19.32
CA ARG A 311 20.50 -2.96 -17.97
C ARG A 311 19.74 -1.62 -17.69
N LYS A 312 18.90 -1.46 -16.63
CA LYS A 312 18.07 -0.23 -16.36
C LYS A 312 18.69 0.69 -15.29
N GLY A 313 18.09 1.79 -14.77
CA GLY A 313 18.83 2.78 -13.93
C GLY A 313 18.21 3.21 -12.58
N TRP A 314 19.05 3.64 -11.61
CA TRP A 314 18.67 4.69 -10.64
C TRP A 314 18.91 6.01 -11.36
N ASP A 315 17.89 6.86 -11.51
CA ASP A 315 18.10 8.20 -12.06
C ASP A 315 18.82 9.09 -11.04
N LEU A 316 19.91 9.71 -11.47
CA LEU A 316 20.65 10.74 -10.75
C LEU A 316 20.31 12.09 -11.39
N ASN A 317 19.40 12.85 -10.78
CA ASN A 317 19.02 14.16 -11.29
C ASN A 317 20.11 15.21 -10.97
N LEU A 318 21.04 15.39 -11.91
CA LEU A 318 22.12 16.39 -11.83
C LEU A 318 21.69 17.80 -12.29
N GLY A 319 20.44 18.19 -12.00
CA GLY A 319 19.74 19.34 -12.62
C GLY A 319 20.30 20.75 -12.38
N HIS A 320 21.44 20.90 -11.71
CA HIS A 320 22.02 22.20 -11.30
C HIS A 320 23.51 22.39 -11.61
N ILE A 321 24.08 21.70 -12.61
CA ILE A 321 25.48 21.90 -13.03
C ILE A 321 25.60 22.91 -14.19
N THR A 322 26.47 23.92 -14.04
CA THR A 322 26.90 24.85 -15.11
C THR A 322 28.44 24.97 -15.18
N PRO A 323 29.06 25.15 -16.36
CA PRO A 323 29.96 24.07 -16.83
C PRO A 323 31.49 24.25 -16.77
N GLU A 324 32.04 25.42 -16.42
CA GLU A 324 33.37 25.79 -16.96
C GLU A 324 34.62 25.17 -16.29
N GLN A 325 34.50 24.29 -15.28
CA GLN A 325 35.71 23.68 -14.67
C GLN A 325 35.55 22.34 -13.91
N PHE A 326 34.56 21.50 -14.24
CA PHE A 326 34.35 20.21 -13.54
C PHE A 326 34.47 18.98 -14.46
N GLU A 327 35.60 18.26 -14.34
CA GLU A 327 35.76 16.91 -14.89
C GLU A 327 35.23 15.86 -13.89
N PHE A 328 33.98 15.42 -14.08
CA PHE A 328 33.46 14.21 -13.44
C PHE A 328 33.83 12.98 -14.30
N ASP A 329 34.79 12.16 -13.86
CA ASP A 329 34.88 10.78 -14.35
C ASP A 329 34.01 9.87 -13.49
N LEU A 330 32.77 9.65 -13.95
CA LEU A 330 31.89 8.64 -13.39
C LEU A 330 32.37 7.24 -13.84
N TYR A 331 33.42 6.75 -13.19
CA TYR A 331 33.98 5.42 -13.41
C TYR A 331 32.98 4.32 -13.04
N ASN A 332 32.11 3.97 -13.98
CA ASN A 332 31.51 2.65 -14.02
C ASN A 332 32.63 1.67 -14.38
N THR A 333 33.10 0.88 -13.40
CA THR A 333 34.20 -0.06 -13.61
C THR A 333 33.78 -1.16 -14.57
N GLN A 334 34.15 -1.04 -15.85
CA GLN A 334 34.07 -2.18 -16.74
C GLN A 334 34.98 -3.29 -16.19
N PRO A 335 34.49 -4.54 -16.04
CA PRO A 335 35.37 -5.67 -15.87
C PRO A 335 36.14 -5.87 -17.17
N THR A 336 37.37 -5.36 -17.21
CA THR A 336 38.30 -5.67 -18.29
C THR A 336 38.59 -7.18 -18.29
N ALA A 337 38.59 -7.80 -19.48
CA ALA A 337 38.79 -9.25 -19.60
C ALA A 337 40.16 -9.73 -19.10
N GLU A 338 41.11 -8.81 -18.94
CA GLU A 338 42.28 -8.95 -18.08
C GLU A 338 42.14 -7.92 -16.94
N PRO A 339 42.19 -8.32 -15.66
CA PRO A 339 42.18 -7.35 -14.57
C PRO A 339 43.41 -6.45 -14.68
N ASP A 340 43.25 -5.12 -14.57
CA ASP A 340 44.40 -4.23 -14.39
C ASP A 340 45.14 -4.68 -13.12
N PRO A 341 46.40 -5.13 -13.22
CA PRO A 341 47.13 -5.70 -12.07
C PRO A 341 47.40 -4.66 -10.97
N ASN A 342 47.10 -3.37 -11.19
CA ASN A 342 47.18 -2.31 -10.19
C ASN A 342 45.83 -1.97 -9.53
N PHE A 343 44.70 -2.44 -10.08
CA PHE A 343 43.37 -2.25 -9.49
C PHE A 343 42.81 -3.58 -8.97
N TYR A 344 43.06 -3.87 -7.70
CA TYR A 344 42.43 -4.96 -6.95
C TYR A 344 40.95 -4.67 -6.68
N LEU A 345 40.12 -4.60 -7.74
CA LEU A 345 38.68 -4.50 -7.59
C LEU A 345 38.18 -5.71 -6.80
N ARG A 346 37.71 -5.45 -5.57
CA ARG A 346 36.96 -6.43 -4.78
C ARG A 346 35.67 -6.76 -5.56
N PRO A 347 35.40 -8.03 -5.91
CA PRO A 347 34.20 -8.39 -6.68
C PRO A 347 32.86 -8.19 -5.94
N SER A 348 32.87 -7.65 -4.72
CA SER A 348 31.74 -7.59 -3.77
C SER A 348 31.30 -6.18 -3.38
N ASP A 349 32.11 -5.15 -3.66
CA ASP A 349 31.96 -3.85 -2.99
C ASP A 349 31.45 -2.81 -3.99
N PHE A 350 30.13 -2.67 -4.10
CA PHE A 350 29.51 -1.54 -4.81
C PHE A 350 29.86 -0.23 -4.09
N TYR A 351 30.21 0.82 -4.83
CA TYR A 351 30.50 2.14 -4.27
C TYR A 351 30.05 3.27 -5.20
N LEU A 352 29.58 4.37 -4.61
CA LEU A 352 29.41 5.64 -5.32
C LEU A 352 30.74 6.39 -5.27
N ARG A 353 31.17 6.98 -6.40
CA ARG A 353 32.38 7.82 -6.49
C ARG A 353 32.02 9.22 -6.97
N ILE A 354 32.44 10.24 -6.23
CA ILE A 354 32.36 11.64 -6.61
C ILE A 354 33.80 12.12 -6.87
N GLU A 355 34.06 12.71 -8.03
CA GLU A 355 35.32 13.39 -8.31
C GLU A 355 35.12 14.91 -8.39
N GLY A 356 36.09 15.67 -7.90
CA GLY A 356 36.10 17.14 -7.98
C GLY A 356 36.12 17.83 -6.62
N ARG A 357 35.95 19.16 -6.65
CA ARG A 357 35.89 20.05 -5.48
C ARG A 357 35.18 21.35 -5.85
N VAL A 358 34.49 21.97 -4.91
CA VAL A 358 34.12 23.40 -5.01
C VAL A 358 35.19 24.25 -4.31
N ASN A 359 35.43 25.49 -4.78
CA ASN A 359 36.45 26.35 -4.17
C ASN A 359 35.95 26.96 -2.85
N ASP A 360 34.69 27.38 -2.85
CA ASP A 360 34.07 28.15 -1.78
C ASP A 360 32.81 27.43 -1.28
N PHE A 361 32.49 27.61 0.00
CA PHE A 361 31.41 26.89 0.66
C PHE A 361 30.02 27.25 0.11
N GLU A 362 29.84 28.48 -0.39
CA GLU A 362 28.58 28.96 -0.97
C GLU A 362 28.18 28.16 -2.24
N ASP A 363 29.16 27.66 -3.00
CA ASP A 363 28.93 26.86 -4.21
C ASP A 363 28.29 25.48 -3.88
N ILE A 364 28.44 24.98 -2.65
CA ILE A 364 28.00 23.64 -2.27
C ILE A 364 26.48 23.46 -2.43
N GLN A 365 25.70 24.54 -2.28
CA GLN A 365 24.24 24.50 -2.39
C GLN A 365 23.74 24.22 -3.83
N GLN A 366 24.59 24.41 -4.84
CA GLN A 366 24.27 24.12 -6.25
C GLN A 366 24.90 22.80 -6.73
N ASN A 367 25.80 22.20 -5.94
CA ASN A 367 26.60 21.05 -6.33
C ASN A 367 26.37 19.88 -5.36
N TYR A 368 25.45 18.99 -5.69
CA TYR A 368 25.15 17.80 -4.87
C TYR A 368 24.64 16.62 -5.71
N ILE A 369 24.75 15.43 -5.14
CA ILE A 369 24.04 14.21 -5.55
C ILE A 369 22.85 14.03 -4.60
N GLU A 370 21.66 13.76 -5.13
CA GLU A 370 20.42 13.59 -4.37
C GLU A 370 19.76 12.25 -4.72
N LEU A 371 19.16 11.58 -3.73
CA LEU A 371 18.30 10.43 -3.99
C LEU A 371 17.00 10.92 -4.65
N THR A 372 16.67 10.38 -5.82
CA THR A 372 15.49 10.77 -6.60
C THR A 372 14.17 10.35 -5.99
N GLU A 373 14.16 9.31 -5.15
CA GLU A 373 12.99 8.88 -4.39
C GLU A 373 13.20 9.11 -2.89
N GLU A 374 12.49 10.09 -2.34
CA GLU A 374 12.31 10.22 -0.90
C GLU A 374 11.50 9.04 -0.36
N VAL A 375 11.90 8.50 0.79
CA VAL A 375 11.23 7.36 1.43
C VAL A 375 10.36 7.86 2.59
N PHE A 376 9.10 7.47 2.62
CA PHE A 376 8.23 7.79 3.76
C PHE A 376 8.67 7.02 5.01
N VAL A 377 8.65 7.67 6.16
CA VAL A 377 8.95 7.08 7.47
C VAL A 377 7.90 7.56 8.47
N GLU A 378 7.23 6.61 9.13
CA GLU A 378 6.25 6.93 10.17
C GLU A 378 6.91 7.54 11.44
N LYS A 379 6.17 8.44 12.11
CA LYS A 379 6.52 8.93 13.43
C LYS A 379 6.70 7.79 14.43
N GLY A 380 7.76 7.87 15.22
CA GLY A 380 8.07 6.94 16.31
C GLY A 380 8.95 5.75 15.90
N ARG A 381 9.18 5.53 14.59
CA ARG A 381 10.13 4.53 14.10
C ARG A 381 11.56 4.93 14.51
N GLU A 382 12.38 3.94 14.87
CA GLU A 382 13.81 4.13 15.15
C GLU A 382 14.60 3.89 13.85
N VAL A 383 15.24 4.94 13.34
CA VAL A 383 16.10 4.86 12.15
C VAL A 383 17.58 4.82 12.52
N THR A 384 18.35 4.08 11.72
CA THR A 384 19.82 4.03 11.77
C THR A 384 20.37 4.53 10.44
N PHE A 385 21.20 5.55 10.51
CA PHE A 385 21.90 6.15 9.38
C PHE A 385 23.40 5.88 9.50
N GLU A 386 24.00 5.29 8.48
CA GLU A 386 25.42 4.93 8.44
C GLU A 386 26.02 5.31 7.09
N ILE A 387 27.11 6.08 7.12
CA ILE A 387 27.93 6.37 5.95
C ILE A 387 29.37 5.94 6.24
N GLU A 388 29.94 5.13 5.35
CA GLU A 388 31.37 4.84 5.30
C GLU A 388 31.93 5.41 4.00
N VAL A 389 32.96 6.24 4.12
CA VAL A 389 33.55 6.98 3.02
C VAL A 389 35.07 6.84 3.04
N GLY A 390 35.69 6.61 1.88
CA GLY A 390 37.14 6.69 1.67
C GLY A 390 37.46 7.86 0.75
N ILE A 391 38.51 8.61 1.03
CA ILE A 391 38.90 9.80 0.26
C ILE A 391 40.33 9.64 -0.23
N SER A 392 40.49 9.78 -1.54
CA SER A 392 41.75 9.66 -2.26
C SER A 392 41.98 10.87 -3.21
N SER A 393 43.15 10.91 -3.84
CA SER A 393 43.47 11.85 -4.92
C SER A 393 43.53 11.12 -6.24
N LYS A 394 43.02 11.73 -7.31
CA LYS A 394 43.18 11.25 -8.69
C LYS A 394 44.66 11.22 -9.12
N ASN A 395 45.51 12.06 -8.53
CA ASN A 395 46.95 12.12 -8.76
C ASN A 395 47.73 11.45 -7.62
N TYR A 396 47.95 10.14 -7.74
CA TYR A 396 48.72 9.31 -6.79
C TYR A 396 50.09 9.89 -6.41
N LEU A 397 50.75 10.61 -7.33
CA LEU A 397 52.12 11.14 -7.16
C LEU A 397 52.25 12.30 -6.16
N VAL A 398 51.14 12.89 -5.70
CA VAL A 398 51.14 14.10 -4.84
C VAL A 398 50.67 13.80 -3.40
N ALA A 399 50.03 12.66 -3.18
CA ALA A 399 48.91 12.63 -2.24
C ALA A 399 49.22 12.29 -0.77
N LYS A 400 50.32 11.58 -0.45
CA LYS A 400 50.49 11.02 0.90
C LYS A 400 50.75 12.07 1.99
N ASP A 401 51.75 12.92 1.79
CA ASP A 401 52.10 13.98 2.75
C ASP A 401 51.07 15.12 2.70
N GLU A 402 50.45 15.38 1.54
CA GLU A 402 49.43 16.41 1.43
C GLU A 402 48.13 16.02 2.13
N PHE A 403 47.63 14.78 1.98
CA PHE A 403 46.48 14.30 2.75
C PHE A 403 46.77 14.19 4.25
N LYS A 404 48.03 13.94 4.63
CA LYS A 404 48.44 14.03 6.03
C LYS A 404 48.32 15.45 6.56
N ASN A 405 48.81 16.45 5.82
CA ASN A 405 48.68 17.86 6.20
C ASN A 405 47.21 18.33 6.26
N ILE A 406 46.36 17.83 5.35
CA ILE A 406 44.91 18.07 5.38
C ILE A 406 44.28 17.43 6.63
N TYR A 407 44.65 16.19 6.96
CA TYR A 407 44.16 15.48 8.15
C TYR A 407 44.59 16.12 9.46
N GLU A 408 45.84 16.60 9.53
CA GLU A 408 46.39 17.33 10.69
C GLU A 408 45.83 18.77 10.81
N ASN A 409 45.07 19.26 9.83
CA ASN A 409 44.37 20.54 9.88
C ASN A 409 42.85 20.34 10.05
N GLU A 410 42.38 20.47 11.30
CA GLU A 410 40.96 20.27 11.69
C GLU A 410 39.96 21.11 10.87
N GLU A 411 40.36 22.31 10.40
CA GLU A 411 39.50 23.16 9.56
C GLU A 411 39.37 22.62 8.12
N GLU A 412 40.44 22.07 7.56
CA GLU A 412 40.41 21.47 6.22
C GLU A 412 39.76 20.08 6.22
N ILE A 413 39.98 19.28 7.27
CA ILE A 413 39.42 17.92 7.33
C ILE A 413 37.88 17.93 7.42
N GLY A 414 37.30 18.91 8.13
CA GLY A 414 35.85 19.11 8.21
C GLY A 414 35.21 19.46 6.86
N ASN A 415 35.99 19.99 5.91
CA ASN A 415 35.54 20.35 4.57
C ASN A 415 35.56 19.20 3.54
N LEU A 416 36.04 18.01 3.93
CA LEU A 416 36.24 16.89 3.00
C LEU A 416 34.99 16.08 2.68
N PHE A 417 33.96 16.14 3.53
CA PHE A 417 32.76 15.35 3.32
C PHE A 417 31.56 16.07 3.91
N TYR A 418 30.53 16.30 3.08
CA TYR A 418 29.28 16.93 3.48
C TYR A 418 28.08 16.09 3.04
N TYR A 419 27.07 16.05 3.90
CA TYR A 419 25.80 15.37 3.65
C TYR A 419 24.61 16.14 4.24
N GLU A 420 23.42 15.91 3.71
CA GLU A 420 22.15 16.47 4.20
C GLU A 420 21.07 15.40 4.04
N LEU A 421 20.71 14.75 5.15
CA LEU A 421 19.48 13.98 5.28
C LEU A 421 18.38 15.00 5.59
N TYR A 422 17.45 15.16 4.66
CA TYR A 422 16.37 16.13 4.74
C TYR A 422 15.02 15.42 4.90
N TYR A 423 14.04 16.18 5.36
CA TYR A 423 12.65 15.79 5.59
C TYR A 423 11.72 16.69 4.77
N THR A 424 10.69 16.11 4.16
CA THR A 424 9.58 16.82 3.51
C THR A 424 8.24 16.29 4.06
N LYS A 425 7.27 17.18 4.29
CA LYS A 425 5.93 16.79 4.80
C LYS A 425 5.15 15.94 3.78
N ALA A 426 5.37 16.19 2.50
CA ALA A 426 4.82 15.47 1.35
C ALA A 426 5.93 15.35 0.28
N LYS A 427 5.89 14.30 -0.55
CA LYS A 427 6.94 14.02 -1.55
C LYS A 427 7.16 15.24 -2.46
N GLY A 428 8.40 15.73 -2.55
CA GLY A 428 8.80 16.92 -3.30
C GLY A 428 8.36 18.27 -2.70
N GLY A 429 7.86 18.29 -1.47
CA GLY A 429 7.43 19.52 -0.78
C GLY A 429 8.58 20.34 -0.15
N ASP A 430 8.22 21.25 0.75
CA ASP A 430 9.20 22.07 1.49
C ASP A 430 10.17 21.19 2.29
N ARG A 431 11.47 21.45 2.12
CA ARG A 431 12.56 20.67 2.74
C ARG A 431 13.00 21.27 4.06
N GLU A 432 12.71 20.58 5.16
CA GLU A 432 13.36 20.78 6.46
C GLU A 432 14.66 19.95 6.50
N VAL A 433 15.73 20.45 7.11
CA VAL A 433 16.93 19.62 7.33
C VAL A 433 16.77 18.83 8.62
N TYR A 434 16.77 17.51 8.49
CA TYR A 434 16.67 16.59 9.60
C TYR A 434 18.03 16.34 10.25
N LEU A 435 19.08 16.18 9.43
CA LEU A 435 20.44 15.90 9.87
C LEU A 435 21.43 16.32 8.79
N SER A 436 22.43 17.13 9.15
CA SER A 436 23.52 17.52 8.25
C SER A 436 24.77 17.89 9.06
N ASN A 437 25.93 17.78 8.43
CA ASN A 437 27.19 18.32 8.94
C ASN A 437 27.63 19.62 8.23
N ILE A 438 26.79 20.20 7.37
CA ILE A 438 27.02 21.48 6.67
C ILE A 438 26.97 22.64 7.68
N PRO A 439 28.04 23.47 7.80
CA PRO A 439 28.01 24.72 8.54
C PRO A 439 26.83 25.65 8.27
N ARG A 440 26.15 26.04 9.35
CA ARG A 440 25.01 26.98 9.34
C ARG A 440 25.18 28.03 10.44
N PHE A 441 24.89 29.28 10.09
CA PHE A 441 24.95 30.39 11.04
C PHE A 441 23.93 30.18 12.19
N GLY A 442 24.38 30.30 13.43
CA GLY A 442 23.50 30.31 14.61
C GLY A 442 23.05 28.94 15.16
N VAL A 443 23.32 27.83 14.46
CA VAL A 443 23.06 26.48 14.97
C VAL A 443 24.35 25.92 15.57
N MET A 444 24.31 25.43 16.82
CA MET A 444 25.42 24.69 17.40
C MET A 444 25.66 23.42 16.57
N HIS A 445 26.85 23.27 16.01
CA HIS A 445 27.29 21.99 15.45
C HIS A 445 27.32 20.94 16.56
N GLU A 446 26.37 20.01 16.52
CA GLU A 446 26.61 18.70 17.12
C GLU A 446 27.50 17.92 16.16
N ASP A 447 28.74 17.67 16.56
CA ASP A 447 29.59 16.69 15.90
C ASP A 447 28.89 15.33 16.04
N TYR A 448 28.22 14.89 14.99
CA TYR A 448 27.43 13.65 14.93
C TYR A 448 28.29 12.37 14.97
N ASN A 449 29.46 12.43 15.61
CA ASN A 449 30.48 11.40 15.70
C ASN A 449 30.98 10.91 14.32
N LEU A 450 31.10 11.83 13.35
CA LEU A 450 31.85 11.55 12.12
C LEU A 450 33.33 11.34 12.52
N LYS A 451 33.79 10.09 12.49
CA LYS A 451 35.18 9.75 12.77
C LYS A 451 35.95 9.69 11.48
N LEU A 452 36.99 10.51 11.37
CA LEU A 452 37.93 10.50 10.27
C LEU A 452 39.25 9.91 10.75
N ASP A 453 39.71 8.86 10.09
CA ASP A 453 40.98 8.17 10.35
C ASP A 453 41.90 8.31 9.13
N TYR A 454 43.15 8.70 9.33
CA TYR A 454 44.16 8.71 8.26
C TYR A 454 44.89 7.36 8.18
N SER A 455 44.99 6.80 6.97
CA SER A 455 45.78 5.61 6.68
C SER A 455 46.85 5.90 5.63
N SER A 456 48.11 5.74 6.05
CA SER A 456 49.28 5.83 5.17
C SER A 456 49.56 4.55 4.36
N GLU A 457 48.81 3.48 4.61
CA GLU A 457 49.10 2.10 4.16
C GLU A 457 47.93 1.48 3.38
N ASP A 458 46.99 2.30 2.88
CA ASP A 458 45.85 1.78 2.12
C ASP A 458 46.23 1.40 0.68
N ASP A 459 45.97 0.14 0.31
CA ASP A 459 46.25 -0.42 -1.02
C ASP A 459 45.53 0.32 -2.17
N PHE A 460 44.47 1.08 -1.88
CA PHE A 460 43.69 1.87 -2.85
C PHE A 460 44.06 3.37 -2.86
N ALA A 461 45.08 3.77 -2.10
CA ALA A 461 45.43 5.18 -1.85
C ALA A 461 44.27 6.02 -1.27
N GLU A 462 43.36 5.38 -0.52
CA GLU A 462 42.34 6.05 0.29
C GLU A 462 42.98 6.51 1.60
N TYR A 463 43.57 7.70 1.57
CA TYR A 463 44.37 8.25 2.68
C TYR A 463 43.54 8.66 3.89
N ILE A 464 42.27 9.03 3.71
CA ILE A 464 41.36 9.41 4.80
C ILE A 464 40.11 8.55 4.69
N LYS A 465 39.69 7.94 5.81
CA LYS A 465 38.46 7.16 5.92
C LYS A 465 37.53 7.83 6.92
N GLY A 466 36.31 8.14 6.49
CA GLY A 466 35.24 8.62 7.34
C GLY A 466 34.26 7.52 7.67
N LYS A 467 33.86 7.44 8.93
CA LYS A 467 32.70 6.66 9.35
C LYS A 467 31.77 7.52 10.21
N LEU A 468 30.55 7.69 9.71
CA LEU A 468 29.40 8.22 10.44
C LEU A 468 28.49 7.04 10.76
N LYS A 469 28.08 6.90 12.03
CA LYS A 469 27.03 5.96 12.41
C LYS A 469 26.14 6.54 13.50
N LEU A 470 24.87 6.72 13.17
CA LEU A 470 23.83 7.30 14.01
C LEU A 470 22.75 6.26 14.23
N GLU A 471 22.85 5.54 15.35
CA GLU A 471 21.94 4.45 15.71
C GLU A 471 20.71 4.96 16.47
N ARG A 472 19.55 4.36 16.18
CA ARG A 472 18.29 4.50 16.95
C ARG A 472 17.78 5.93 17.12
N ASN A 473 17.87 6.73 16.07
CA ASN A 473 17.26 8.05 16.06
C ASN A 473 15.75 7.89 15.91
N LYS A 474 14.98 8.33 16.91
CA LYS A 474 13.53 8.21 16.88
C LYS A 474 12.91 9.34 16.08
N VAL A 475 12.25 9.00 14.98
CA VAL A 475 11.58 9.97 14.11
C VAL A 475 10.42 10.64 14.85
N ASN A 476 10.37 11.97 14.86
CA ASN A 476 9.42 12.77 15.65
C ASN A 476 8.18 13.24 14.86
N LYS A 477 8.27 13.30 13.52
CA LYS A 477 7.20 13.64 12.56
C LYS A 477 7.15 12.56 11.46
N SER A 478 5.97 12.12 11.03
CA SER A 478 5.85 11.27 9.83
C SER A 478 6.14 12.11 8.58
N GLY A 479 6.75 11.53 7.56
CA GLY A 479 6.96 12.20 6.27
C GLY A 479 8.09 11.57 5.46
N TYR A 480 8.50 12.28 4.43
CA TYR A 480 9.42 11.82 3.39
C TYR A 480 10.86 12.20 3.70
N PHE A 481 11.77 11.23 3.63
CA PHE A 481 13.19 11.42 3.91
C PHE A 481 14.02 11.21 2.65
N GLY A 482 14.85 12.19 2.31
CA GLY A 482 15.80 12.12 1.21
C GLY A 482 17.22 12.44 1.67
N LEU A 483 18.21 11.98 0.91
CA LEU A 483 19.63 12.19 1.22
C LEU A 483 20.31 12.96 0.10
N ARG A 484 21.14 13.92 0.49
CA ARG A 484 22.12 14.58 -0.38
C ARG A 484 23.54 14.28 0.08
N LEU A 485 24.42 14.11 -0.90
CA LEU A 485 25.85 13.94 -0.74
C LEU A 485 26.54 15.03 -1.57
N PHE A 486 27.46 15.75 -0.96
CA PHE A 486 28.07 16.94 -1.55
C PHE A 486 29.57 16.70 -1.85
N PRO A 487 30.16 17.42 -2.81
CA PRO A 487 31.59 17.34 -3.11
C PRO A 487 32.44 17.96 -2.00
N ILE A 488 33.75 17.75 -2.09
CA ILE A 488 34.75 18.38 -1.21
C ILE A 488 34.74 19.89 -1.41
N VAL A 489 34.81 20.65 -0.31
CA VAL A 489 35.11 22.10 -0.36
C VAL A 489 36.62 22.27 -0.15
N SER A 490 37.34 22.81 -1.12
CA SER A 490 38.78 23.04 -0.97
C SER A 490 39.30 24.02 -2.00
N GLN A 491 40.15 24.97 -1.57
CA GLN A 491 40.88 25.88 -2.46
C GLN A 491 42.16 25.24 -3.08
N ARG A 492 42.56 24.04 -2.63
CA ARG A 492 43.75 23.33 -3.14
C ARG A 492 43.54 22.82 -4.56
N GLN A 493 44.55 22.93 -5.42
CA GLN A 493 44.52 22.47 -6.82
C GLN A 493 44.68 20.93 -6.96
N ILE A 494 43.98 20.17 -6.13
CA ILE A 494 43.93 18.69 -6.14
C ILE A 494 42.55 18.26 -6.63
N THR A 495 42.49 17.26 -7.52
CA THR A 495 41.23 16.56 -7.79
C THR A 495 41.04 15.46 -6.75
N PHE A 496 40.12 15.68 -5.82
CA PHE A 496 39.71 14.69 -4.83
C PHE A 496 38.78 13.65 -5.46
N SER A 497 38.81 12.45 -4.87
CA SER A 497 37.92 11.34 -5.18
C SER A 497 37.31 10.83 -3.87
N VAL A 498 36.00 11.05 -3.70
CA VAL A 498 35.22 10.61 -2.54
C VAL A 498 34.51 9.32 -2.91
N ARG A 499 34.81 8.23 -2.20
CA ARG A 499 34.26 6.89 -2.41
C ARG A 499 33.35 6.51 -1.25
N PHE A 500 32.06 6.42 -1.49
CA PHE A 500 31.10 5.90 -0.52
C PHE A 500 31.13 4.38 -0.54
N GLN A 501 31.83 3.79 0.44
CA GLN A 501 31.92 2.34 0.64
C GLN A 501 30.61 1.77 1.20
N LYS A 502 29.87 2.58 1.96
CA LYS A 502 28.57 2.22 2.52
C LYS A 502 27.69 3.47 2.64
N ILE A 503 26.46 3.37 2.17
CA ILE A 503 25.38 4.32 2.49
C ILE A 503 24.22 3.45 2.93
N ASN A 504 23.83 3.53 4.19
CA ASN A 504 22.68 2.81 4.73
C ASN A 504 21.76 3.76 5.48
N PHE A 505 20.50 3.79 5.09
CA PHE A 505 19.42 4.34 5.88
C PHE A 505 18.43 3.23 6.10
N SER A 506 18.25 2.86 7.36
CA SER A 506 17.53 1.66 7.77
C SER A 506 16.60 1.97 8.93
N VAL A 507 15.51 1.24 9.00
CA VAL A 507 14.60 1.16 10.13
C VAL A 507 14.66 -0.26 10.67
N LYS A 508 14.28 -0.50 11.93
CA LYS A 508 14.00 -1.87 12.36
C LYS A 508 12.67 -2.31 11.73
N GLY A 509 12.71 -3.22 10.76
CA GLY A 509 11.52 -3.75 10.10
C GLY A 509 10.53 -4.38 11.10
N ASN A 510 9.24 -4.15 10.88
CA ASN A 510 8.17 -4.88 11.54
C ASN A 510 7.86 -6.15 10.75
N SER A 511 7.90 -7.32 11.40
CA SER A 511 7.42 -8.57 10.77
C SER A 511 5.89 -8.59 10.65
N ASN A 512 5.20 -7.99 11.62
CA ASN A 512 3.74 -8.01 11.75
C ASN A 512 3.20 -6.62 12.10
N GLU A 513 1.96 -6.33 11.72
CA GLU A 513 1.17 -5.18 12.19
C GLU A 513 -0.20 -5.66 12.68
N GLU A 514 -0.41 -5.65 14.00
CA GLU A 514 -1.67 -6.05 14.63
C GLU A 514 -2.58 -4.83 14.84
N VAL A 515 -3.83 -4.93 14.35
CA VAL A 515 -4.89 -3.96 14.64
C VAL A 515 -5.98 -4.65 15.47
N VAL A 516 -6.04 -4.28 16.75
CA VAL A 516 -7.09 -4.72 17.68
C VAL A 516 -8.19 -3.67 17.75
N LEU A 517 -9.42 -4.07 17.45
CA LEU A 517 -10.62 -3.27 17.62
C LEU A 517 -11.49 -3.92 18.72
N LYS A 518 -11.71 -3.21 19.82
CA LYS A 518 -12.51 -3.69 20.95
C LYS A 518 -13.69 -2.77 21.22
N ARG A 519 -14.86 -3.36 21.42
CA ARG A 519 -16.13 -2.66 21.68
C ARG A 519 -16.50 -2.68 23.16
N ALA A 520 -17.11 -1.60 23.62
CA ALA A 520 -17.61 -1.41 24.98
C ALA A 520 -18.92 -2.19 25.26
N ILE A 521 -18.92 -3.50 25.00
CA ILE A 521 -20.07 -4.40 25.19
C ILE A 521 -19.75 -5.58 26.11
N ASP A 522 -20.75 -6.07 26.85
CA ASP A 522 -20.65 -7.18 27.80
C ASP A 522 -20.76 -8.56 27.12
N PHE A 523 -19.80 -8.83 26.24
CA PHE A 523 -19.58 -10.13 25.57
C PHE A 523 -18.12 -10.55 25.75
N THR A 524 -17.75 -11.75 25.29
CA THR A 524 -16.35 -12.26 25.33
C THR A 524 -15.94 -12.87 23.98
N THR A 525 -16.58 -12.41 22.93
CA THR A 525 -16.48 -12.92 21.56
C THR A 525 -15.33 -12.25 20.84
N GLN A 526 -14.38 -13.06 20.42
CA GLN A 526 -13.22 -12.63 19.64
C GLN A 526 -13.26 -13.26 18.25
N ASN A 527 -12.87 -12.51 17.23
CA ASN A 527 -12.60 -13.01 15.90
C ASN A 527 -11.24 -12.50 15.43
N ASP A 528 -10.42 -13.41 14.92
CA ASP A 528 -9.04 -13.13 14.51
C ASP A 528 -8.90 -13.44 13.02
N VAL A 529 -8.34 -12.51 12.25
CA VAL A 529 -8.09 -12.68 10.81
C VAL A 529 -6.64 -12.31 10.52
N ALA A 530 -5.85 -13.33 10.19
CA ALA A 530 -4.53 -13.13 9.62
C ALA A 530 -4.67 -12.73 8.14
N VAL A 531 -3.98 -11.68 7.73
CA VAL A 531 -3.92 -11.23 6.34
C VAL A 531 -2.49 -11.23 5.83
N PHE A 532 -2.32 -11.70 4.60
CA PHE A 532 -1.03 -11.73 3.94
C PHE A 532 -0.73 -10.40 3.24
N HIS A 533 -1.76 -9.74 2.69
CA HIS A 533 -1.66 -8.42 2.08
C HIS A 533 -2.26 -7.33 2.95
N GLY A 534 -1.68 -6.15 2.81
CA GLY A 534 -2.06 -4.97 3.55
C GLY A 534 -1.68 -3.71 2.80
N SER A 535 -1.68 -2.56 3.48
CA SER A 535 -1.44 -1.29 2.82
C SER A 535 -0.81 -0.27 3.76
N ASP A 536 0.30 0.33 3.32
CA ASP A 536 1.08 1.31 4.08
C ASP A 536 1.83 2.26 3.14
N GLU A 537 1.86 3.56 3.46
CA GLU A 537 2.59 4.62 2.74
C GLU A 537 4.11 4.42 2.80
N MET A 538 4.63 3.71 3.82
CA MET A 538 6.06 3.40 4.00
C MET A 538 6.62 2.44 2.95
N ALA A 539 5.77 1.62 2.30
CA ALA A 539 6.10 0.73 1.17
C ALA A 539 7.35 -0.18 1.33
N LEU A 540 7.72 -0.57 2.56
CA LEU A 540 8.89 -1.40 2.85
C LEU A 540 8.69 -2.91 2.64
N THR A 541 7.50 -3.32 2.22
CA THR A 541 7.16 -4.73 1.98
C THR A 541 6.64 -4.94 0.57
N ASN A 542 6.97 -6.09 -0.01
CA ASN A 542 6.42 -6.58 -1.28
C ASN A 542 4.98 -7.11 -1.12
N ARG A 543 4.47 -7.24 0.11
CA ARG A 543 3.11 -7.68 0.45
C ARG A 543 2.07 -6.55 0.43
N SER A 544 2.47 -5.28 0.28
CA SER A 544 1.55 -4.13 0.19
C SER A 544 0.73 -4.11 -1.11
N PHE A 545 -0.50 -3.62 -1.02
CA PHE A 545 -1.28 -3.15 -2.16
C PHE A 545 -0.66 -1.87 -2.73
N LEU A 546 -0.25 -1.91 -4.00
CA LEU A 546 0.31 -0.79 -4.73
C LEU A 546 -0.79 -0.14 -5.56
N VAL A 547 -1.19 1.08 -5.19
CA VAL A 547 -2.24 1.83 -5.89
C VAL A 547 -1.64 2.51 -7.13
N ASN A 548 -2.06 2.11 -8.32
CA ASN A 548 -1.53 2.59 -9.61
C ASN A 548 -2.67 3.11 -10.51
N PRO A 549 -3.18 4.33 -10.27
CA PRO A 549 -4.30 4.87 -11.03
C PRO A 549 -3.91 5.20 -12.48
N LYS A 550 -4.76 4.81 -13.43
CA LYS A 550 -4.59 5.07 -14.87
C LYS A 550 -4.78 6.53 -15.25
N GLN A 551 -5.43 7.30 -14.38
CA GLN A 551 -5.61 8.74 -14.52
C GLN A 551 -4.76 9.46 -13.48
N SER A 552 -4.08 10.52 -13.89
CA SER A 552 -3.40 11.44 -12.97
C SER A 552 -4.40 12.01 -11.97
N PHE A 553 -4.00 12.10 -10.71
CA PHE A 553 -4.80 12.68 -9.65
C PHE A 553 -4.05 13.83 -8.95
N GLU A 554 -4.81 14.64 -8.24
CA GLU A 554 -4.29 15.71 -7.38
C GLU A 554 -5.22 15.78 -6.17
N VAL A 555 -4.69 15.49 -4.98
CA VAL A 555 -5.40 15.65 -3.70
C VAL A 555 -4.93 16.93 -3.07
N ASP A 556 -5.86 17.87 -2.84
CA ASP A 556 -5.58 19.10 -2.11
C ASP A 556 -5.22 18.77 -0.64
N LEU A 557 -3.97 19.06 -0.27
CA LEU A 557 -3.45 18.95 1.09
C LEU A 557 -3.42 20.32 1.80
N SER A 558 -4.00 21.35 1.18
CA SER A 558 -3.83 22.72 1.64
C SER A 558 -4.49 22.93 3.00
N GLU A 559 -3.73 23.48 3.94
CA GLU A 559 -4.30 23.94 5.20
C GLU A 559 -5.00 25.28 4.94
N PRO A 560 -6.30 25.42 5.26
CA PRO A 560 -7.03 26.67 5.04
C PRO A 560 -6.45 27.78 5.91
N GLU A 561 -6.61 29.02 5.46
CA GLU A 561 -6.22 30.21 6.20
C GLU A 561 -6.92 30.25 7.58
N ARG A 562 -6.15 30.43 8.66
CA ARG A 562 -6.67 30.48 10.03
C ARG A 562 -6.45 31.86 10.64
N LEU A 563 -7.44 32.31 11.43
CA LEU A 563 -7.31 33.46 12.31
C LEU A 563 -7.34 32.94 13.75
N LEU A 564 -6.26 33.14 14.51
CA LEU A 564 -6.19 32.79 15.91
C LEU A 564 -6.26 34.04 16.77
N GLU A 565 -7.19 34.08 17.72
CA GLU A 565 -7.28 35.18 18.67
C GLU A 565 -6.06 35.15 19.61
N ALA A 566 -5.42 36.29 19.79
CA ALA A 566 -4.28 36.47 20.67
C ALA A 566 -4.70 37.25 21.92
N THR A 567 -4.53 36.62 23.09
CA THR A 567 -4.81 37.26 24.37
C THR A 567 -3.72 38.28 24.68
N ILE A 568 -4.05 39.57 24.70
CA ILE A 568 -3.05 40.59 25.05
C ILE A 568 -2.77 40.52 26.55
N VAL A 569 -1.53 40.20 26.93
CA VAL A 569 -1.13 39.98 28.33
C VAL A 569 -0.46 41.18 28.96
N ASN A 570 0.21 42.04 28.18
CA ASN A 570 0.90 43.21 28.72
C ASN A 570 1.11 44.32 27.66
N PHE A 571 1.07 45.57 28.14
CA PHE A 571 1.34 46.78 27.37
C PHE A 571 2.46 47.57 28.04
N LEU A 572 3.68 47.54 27.49
CA LEU A 572 4.79 48.32 28.01
C LEU A 572 5.10 49.52 27.11
N LYS A 573 5.14 50.71 27.71
CA LYS A 573 5.69 51.92 27.09
C LYS A 573 7.18 51.96 27.41
N VAL A 574 8.02 51.56 26.46
CA VAL A 574 9.49 51.52 26.63
C VAL A 574 10.07 52.88 26.20
N PRO A 575 10.66 53.68 27.10
CA PRO A 575 11.41 54.86 26.72
C PRO A 575 12.74 54.42 26.09
N TYR A 576 12.88 54.54 24.77
CA TYR A 576 14.09 54.15 24.04
C TYR A 576 14.45 55.27 23.06
N PHE A 577 15.47 56.07 23.42
CA PHE A 577 15.78 57.36 22.79
C PHE A 577 14.64 58.41 22.91
N GLU A 578 14.67 59.45 22.08
CA GLU A 578 13.72 60.58 22.10
C GLU A 578 12.30 60.23 21.61
N TYR A 579 12.05 58.96 21.26
CA TYR A 579 10.77 58.48 20.74
C TYR A 579 10.16 57.44 21.71
N PRO A 580 8.85 57.52 22.02
CA PRO A 580 8.19 56.53 22.85
C PRO A 580 7.97 55.23 22.05
N ASN A 581 8.64 54.16 22.43
CA ASN A 581 8.38 52.82 21.89
C ASN A 581 7.25 52.15 22.69
N PHE A 582 6.44 51.34 22.03
CA PHE A 582 5.33 50.61 22.64
C PHE A 582 5.47 49.13 22.30
N SER A 583 5.75 48.28 23.29
CA SER A 583 5.70 46.84 23.15
C SER A 583 4.35 46.31 23.64
N ILE A 584 3.63 45.67 22.72
CA ILE A 584 2.45 44.86 23.02
C ILE A 584 2.94 43.43 23.11
N GLN A 585 2.70 42.79 24.27
CA GLN A 585 2.90 41.37 24.48
C GLN A 585 1.53 40.70 24.44
N ALA A 586 1.37 39.77 23.52
CA ALA A 586 0.19 38.92 23.44
C ALA A 586 0.59 37.45 23.49
N LEU A 587 -0.40 36.60 23.76
CA LEU A 587 -0.29 35.17 23.98
C LEU A 587 -1.19 34.46 22.96
N THR A 588 -0.74 33.36 22.38
CA THR A 588 -1.55 32.52 21.50
C THR A 588 -1.33 31.05 21.80
N ASP A 589 -2.32 30.23 21.45
CA ASP A 589 -2.32 28.77 21.57
C ASP A 589 -1.39 28.07 20.53
N LEU A 590 -0.52 28.85 19.88
CA LEU A 590 0.38 28.40 18.82
C LEU A 590 1.67 27.84 19.42
N ASN A 591 1.96 26.59 19.11
CA ASN A 591 3.23 25.97 19.45
C ASN A 591 4.35 26.49 18.52
N LEU A 592 5.43 27.01 19.11
CA LEU A 592 6.63 27.47 18.41
C LEU A 592 7.20 26.43 17.44
N ALA A 593 7.16 25.15 17.82
CA ALA A 593 7.78 24.05 17.08
C ALA A 593 7.12 23.80 15.70
N ASP A 594 5.89 24.27 15.50
CA ASP A 594 5.13 24.07 14.26
C ASP A 594 5.38 25.20 13.23
N TYR A 595 6.00 26.32 13.63
CA TYR A 595 6.11 27.54 12.82
C TYR A 595 7.49 28.23 12.88
N PHE A 596 8.55 27.51 13.27
CA PHE A 596 9.92 28.04 13.40
C PHE A 596 10.68 28.19 12.05
N GLU A 597 9.96 28.36 10.94
CA GLU A 597 10.57 28.87 9.70
C GLU A 597 10.82 30.38 9.86
N GLU A 598 12.05 30.83 9.62
CA GLU A 598 12.50 32.23 9.81
C GLU A 598 11.72 33.28 8.98
N THR A 599 10.77 32.85 8.15
CA THR A 599 9.97 33.70 7.25
C THR A 599 8.50 33.87 7.64
N PHE A 600 8.03 33.27 8.76
CA PHE A 600 6.61 33.31 9.14
C PHE A 600 6.08 34.74 9.40
N LEU A 601 6.90 35.62 9.98
CA LEU A 601 6.52 36.97 10.37
C LEU A 601 6.70 38.00 9.25
N LYS A 602 5.90 37.86 8.17
CA LYS A 602 5.80 38.90 7.13
C LYS A 602 4.89 40.06 7.59
N PRO A 603 5.08 41.30 7.07
CA PRO A 603 4.12 42.38 7.29
C PRO A 603 2.71 41.99 6.83
N GLY A 604 1.71 42.15 7.71
CA GLY A 604 0.32 41.75 7.45
C GLY A 604 -0.15 40.47 8.15
N THR A 605 0.69 39.88 9.02
CA THR A 605 0.37 38.64 9.76
C THR A 605 -0.55 38.86 10.98
N PHE A 606 -0.97 40.09 11.31
CA PHE A 606 -1.94 40.32 12.38
C PHE A 606 -3.02 41.34 12.03
N PHE A 607 -4.21 41.10 12.57
CA PHE A 607 -5.36 41.98 12.53
C PHE A 607 -5.74 42.41 13.93
N VAL A 608 -6.34 43.58 14.07
CA VAL A 608 -7.02 43.96 15.31
C VAL A 608 -8.47 44.27 15.01
N GLN A 609 -9.35 43.71 15.81
CA GLN A 609 -10.78 44.01 15.77
C GLN A 609 -11.09 45.10 16.80
N LYS A 610 -11.29 46.32 16.33
CA LYS A 610 -11.69 47.48 17.12
C LYS A 610 -13.20 47.67 17.01
N ASN A 611 -13.93 47.59 18.13
CA ASN A 611 -15.39 47.73 18.16
C ASN A 611 -16.13 46.85 17.13
N GLY A 612 -15.63 45.63 16.88
CA GLY A 612 -16.19 44.69 15.90
C GLY A 612 -15.65 44.82 14.46
N VAL A 613 -14.95 45.91 14.12
CA VAL A 613 -14.37 46.13 12.78
C VAL A 613 -12.89 45.69 12.76
N GLY A 614 -12.53 44.81 11.84
CA GLY A 614 -11.15 44.36 11.65
C GLY A 614 -10.31 45.37 10.86
N GLU A 615 -9.15 45.74 11.39
CA GLU A 615 -8.12 46.57 10.75
C GLU A 615 -6.82 45.76 10.62
N LEU A 616 -6.18 45.80 9.45
CA LEU A 616 -4.85 45.21 9.24
C LEU A 616 -3.79 46.18 9.78
N ILE A 617 -2.98 45.75 10.75
CA ILE A 617 -1.91 46.59 11.27
C ILE A 617 -0.59 46.25 10.55
N PRO A 618 0.10 47.24 9.95
CA PRO A 618 1.44 47.04 9.40
C PRO A 618 2.49 47.05 10.52
N PHE A 619 2.83 45.87 11.05
CA PHE A 619 3.94 45.72 12.01
C PHE A 619 5.28 45.95 11.30
N LYS A 620 6.10 46.88 11.83
CA LYS A 620 7.45 47.17 11.31
C LYS A 620 8.50 46.15 11.75
N SER A 621 8.32 45.54 12.92
CA SER A 621 9.16 44.48 13.46
C SER A 621 8.37 43.67 14.49
N SER A 622 8.64 42.37 14.54
CA SER A 622 8.11 41.44 15.53
C SER A 622 9.19 40.43 15.88
N ALA A 623 9.44 40.22 17.16
CA ALA A 623 10.27 39.13 17.66
C ALA A 623 9.38 38.09 18.36
N ILE A 624 9.86 36.84 18.39
CA ILE A 624 9.32 35.76 19.20
C ILE A 624 10.23 35.62 20.41
N ILE A 625 9.69 35.70 21.62
CA ILE A 625 10.42 35.41 22.86
C ILE A 625 9.75 34.24 23.55
N GLN A 626 10.56 33.27 23.95
CA GLN A 626 10.11 32.07 24.62
C GLN A 626 9.94 32.34 26.12
N ASP A 627 8.70 32.29 26.59
CA ASP A 627 8.36 32.01 27.98
C ASP A 627 7.29 30.90 27.96
N ASP A 628 7.44 29.93 28.86
CA ASP A 628 6.52 28.82 29.21
C ASP A 628 5.62 28.13 28.15
N GLY A 629 5.91 28.29 26.85
CA GLY A 629 5.20 27.65 25.72
C GLY A 629 4.44 28.61 24.80
N PHE A 630 4.56 29.92 24.98
CA PHE A 630 3.73 30.91 24.28
C PHE A 630 4.53 31.82 23.32
N LEU A 631 3.85 32.36 22.29
CA LEU A 631 4.40 33.34 21.36
C LEU A 631 4.33 34.77 21.91
N LEU A 632 5.38 35.22 22.60
CA LEU A 632 5.48 36.61 23.04
C LEU A 632 5.89 37.54 21.89
N PHE A 633 4.93 38.28 21.33
CA PHE A 633 5.21 39.31 20.33
C PHE A 633 5.82 40.58 20.95
N TRP A 634 6.66 41.30 20.20
CA TRP A 634 7.22 42.60 20.57
C TRP A 634 7.14 43.58 19.40
N GLN A 635 6.49 44.73 19.61
CA GLN A 635 6.37 45.80 18.61
C GLN A 635 7.30 46.99 18.94
N ILE A 636 7.72 47.73 17.90
CA ILE A 636 8.31 49.05 18.02
C ILE A 636 7.64 49.99 17.01
N TYR A 637 7.08 51.10 17.50
CA TYR A 637 6.50 52.16 16.66
C TYR A 637 7.51 53.31 16.50
N PHE A 638 7.92 53.56 15.26
CA PHE A 638 8.67 54.74 14.88
C PHE A 638 7.82 55.63 13.98
N GLU A 639 7.15 56.63 14.55
CA GLU A 639 6.62 57.78 13.81
C GLU A 639 6.77 59.08 14.62
N GLY A 640 7.37 60.10 14.02
CA GLY A 640 7.55 61.44 14.61
C GLY A 640 6.28 62.30 14.57
N GLY A 641 5.10 61.68 14.71
CA GLY A 641 3.81 62.36 14.72
C GLY A 641 3.25 62.42 16.14
N ILE A 642 2.85 63.60 16.60
CA ILE A 642 2.23 63.80 17.92
C ILE A 642 0.81 63.21 17.89
N VAL A 643 0.69 61.91 18.17
CA VAL A 643 -0.61 61.24 18.39
C VAL A 643 -0.95 61.34 19.87
N ASN A 644 -1.99 62.11 20.18
CA ASN A 644 -2.31 62.53 21.55
C ASN A 644 -3.20 61.50 22.30
N SER A 645 -2.99 60.21 22.06
CA SER A 645 -3.73 59.09 22.65
C SER A 645 -2.77 57.95 22.99
N ASP A 646 -2.73 57.52 24.25
CA ASP A 646 -1.57 56.82 24.82
C ASP A 646 -1.27 55.41 24.28
N TYR A 647 -2.20 54.72 23.62
CA TYR A 647 -1.99 53.38 23.04
C TYR A 647 -2.80 53.20 21.75
N TYR A 648 -2.24 52.48 20.75
CA TYR A 648 -2.94 52.16 19.49
C TYR A 648 -3.96 51.02 19.66
N LEU A 649 -3.78 50.17 20.68
CA LEU A 649 -4.72 49.16 21.16
C LEU A 649 -5.32 49.60 22.49
N GLN A 650 -6.59 49.30 22.69
CA GLN A 650 -7.34 49.63 23.91
C GLN A 650 -7.83 48.37 24.62
N GLU A 651 -8.19 48.51 25.90
CA GLU A 651 -8.82 47.44 26.67
C GLU A 651 -10.16 47.06 26.01
N GLY A 652 -10.26 45.81 25.54
CA GLY A 652 -11.41 45.30 24.78
C GLY A 652 -11.18 45.15 23.26
N ASP A 653 -10.07 45.66 22.71
CA ASP A 653 -9.63 45.31 21.36
C ASP A 653 -9.15 43.85 21.31
N LYS A 654 -9.54 43.10 20.28
CA LYS A 654 -9.05 41.73 20.03
C LYS A 654 -7.91 41.76 19.02
N LEU A 655 -6.78 41.15 19.35
CA LEU A 655 -5.69 40.87 18.40
C LEU A 655 -5.92 39.49 17.77
N PHE A 656 -5.64 39.34 16.48
CA PHE A 656 -5.68 38.06 15.78
C PHE A 656 -4.40 37.84 14.99
N VAL A 657 -3.79 36.66 15.11
CA VAL A 657 -2.70 36.21 14.24
C VAL A 657 -3.29 35.50 13.03
N LYS A 658 -2.88 35.95 11.85
CA LYS A 658 -3.19 35.33 10.57
C LYS A 658 -2.19 34.21 10.29
N ILE A 659 -2.64 32.96 10.30
CA ILE A 659 -1.87 31.87 9.69
C ILE A 659 -2.27 31.84 8.21
N PRO A 660 -1.35 32.13 7.28
CA PRO A 660 -1.65 32.03 5.85
C PRO A 660 -2.02 30.59 5.50
N ALA A 661 -2.90 30.41 4.50
CA ALA A 661 -3.14 29.07 3.96
C ALA A 661 -1.82 28.48 3.45
N LYS A 662 -1.48 27.25 3.86
CA LYS A 662 -0.34 26.52 3.31
C LYS A 662 -0.86 25.70 2.14
N THR A 663 -0.58 26.12 0.91
CA THR A 663 -0.99 25.40 -0.30
C THR A 663 -0.09 24.19 -0.54
N ALA A 664 -0.68 22.99 -0.62
CA ALA A 664 0.03 21.75 -0.91
C ALA A 664 -0.90 20.79 -1.64
N ALA A 665 -0.35 19.91 -2.47
CA ALA A 665 -1.12 18.87 -3.14
C ALA A 665 -0.30 17.59 -3.27
N ALA A 666 -0.97 16.43 -3.25
CA ALA A 666 -0.36 15.13 -3.53
C ALA A 666 -0.87 14.58 -4.87
N SER A 667 0.08 14.25 -5.75
CA SER A 667 -0.14 13.66 -7.08
C SER A 667 0.70 12.40 -7.31
N TYR A 668 1.24 11.81 -6.23
CA TYR A 668 2.16 10.68 -6.24
C TYR A 668 1.53 9.43 -5.58
N ASN A 669 1.65 8.28 -6.23
CA ASN A 669 0.90 7.06 -5.90
C ASN A 669 0.99 6.62 -4.43
N SER A 670 2.17 6.74 -3.78
CA SER A 670 2.34 6.30 -2.39
C SER A 670 1.45 7.05 -1.39
N TYR A 671 1.05 8.30 -1.68
CA TYR A 671 0.07 9.03 -0.86
C TYR A 671 -1.26 8.29 -0.73
N LEU A 672 -1.63 7.46 -1.72
CA LEU A 672 -2.88 6.71 -1.73
C LEU A 672 -2.80 5.37 -0.99
N TYR A 673 -1.59 4.90 -0.64
CA TYR A 673 -1.38 3.53 -0.17
C TYR A 673 -1.98 3.24 1.20
N ASP A 674 -2.26 4.22 2.05
CA ASP A 674 -2.89 4.05 3.37
C ASP A 674 -4.28 4.74 3.47
N LYS A 675 -4.77 5.35 2.38
CA LYS A 675 -5.97 6.20 2.37
C LYS A 675 -7.21 5.43 1.88
N TRP A 676 -7.76 4.59 2.75
CA TRP A 676 -8.84 3.67 2.41
C TRP A 676 -10.15 4.01 3.14
N SER A 677 -11.26 3.61 2.53
CA SER A 677 -12.60 3.67 3.12
C SER A 677 -13.41 2.40 2.87
N ARG A 678 -14.31 2.07 3.80
CA ARG A 678 -15.29 0.99 3.63
C ARG A 678 -16.31 1.41 2.58
N VAL A 679 -16.67 0.53 1.64
CA VAL A 679 -17.69 0.85 0.64
C VAL A 679 -19.03 1.08 1.33
N GLY A 680 -19.65 2.25 1.06
CA GLY A 680 -20.87 2.72 1.72
C GLY A 680 -20.64 3.73 2.85
N PHE A 681 -19.39 3.93 3.28
CA PHE A 681 -19.01 4.82 4.38
C PHE A 681 -18.12 5.96 3.88
N SER A 682 -17.89 6.95 4.74
CA SER A 682 -16.88 8.00 4.56
C SER A 682 -15.98 8.00 5.79
N ASP A 683 -14.91 7.24 5.66
CA ASP A 683 -13.81 7.12 6.59
C ASP A 683 -12.50 7.32 5.82
N ASN A 684 -11.41 7.66 6.51
CA ASN A 684 -10.08 7.71 5.91
C ASN A 684 -9.12 7.10 6.93
N GLN A 685 -8.82 5.80 6.76
CA GLN A 685 -8.14 4.98 7.77
C GLN A 685 -7.23 3.95 7.10
N LYS A 686 -6.22 3.46 7.86
CA LYS A 686 -5.38 2.32 7.45
C LYS A 686 -6.25 1.12 7.06
N TYR A 687 -5.80 0.38 6.05
CA TYR A 687 -6.53 -0.73 5.43
C TYR A 687 -7.06 -1.77 6.44
N HIS A 688 -6.18 -2.28 7.31
CA HIS A 688 -6.50 -3.28 8.34
C HIS A 688 -7.57 -2.83 9.32
N LYS A 689 -7.63 -1.52 9.61
CA LYS A 689 -8.66 -0.96 10.48
C LYS A 689 -10.02 -0.99 9.78
N ASN A 690 -10.11 -0.56 8.52
CA ASN A 690 -11.35 -0.70 7.74
C ASN A 690 -11.79 -2.16 7.59
N LEU A 691 -10.84 -3.07 7.38
CA LEU A 691 -11.12 -4.51 7.32
C LEU A 691 -11.70 -5.01 8.65
N GLY A 692 -11.06 -4.72 9.79
CA GLY A 692 -11.58 -5.10 11.11
C GLY A 692 -12.95 -4.49 11.40
N GLN A 693 -13.19 -3.24 10.99
CA GLN A 693 -14.49 -2.59 11.11
C GLN A 693 -15.59 -3.31 10.31
N ILE A 694 -15.30 -3.85 9.11
CA ILE A 694 -16.26 -4.62 8.30
C ILE A 694 -16.80 -5.86 9.05
N TYR A 695 -15.95 -6.56 9.81
CA TYR A 695 -16.37 -7.70 10.64
C TYR A 695 -17.24 -7.26 11.82
N HIS A 696 -16.95 -6.10 12.41
CA HIS A 696 -17.76 -5.51 13.49
C HIS A 696 -19.10 -4.96 12.99
N ASP A 697 -19.15 -4.24 11.87
CA ASP A 697 -20.41 -3.75 11.27
C ASP A 697 -21.35 -4.90 10.95
N SER A 698 -20.76 -5.99 10.46
CA SER A 698 -21.43 -7.25 10.21
C SER A 698 -22.08 -7.82 11.47
N LEU A 699 -21.32 -8.03 12.55
CA LEU A 699 -21.85 -8.57 13.80
C LEU A 699 -21.99 -7.49 14.89
N HIS A 700 -22.67 -6.38 14.54
CA HIS A 700 -22.90 -5.27 15.46
C HIS A 700 -23.79 -5.68 16.65
N ARG A 701 -24.80 -6.50 16.40
CA ARG A 701 -25.71 -7.10 17.40
C ARG A 701 -25.77 -8.61 17.23
N TYR A 702 -26.65 -9.28 17.98
CA TYR A 702 -26.89 -10.70 17.73
C TYR A 702 -27.53 -10.88 16.34
N ASN A 703 -27.00 -11.81 15.54
CA ASN A 703 -27.58 -12.17 14.25
C ASN A 703 -28.34 -13.49 14.37
N LEU A 704 -29.51 -13.57 13.76
CA LEU A 704 -30.27 -14.80 13.65
C LEU A 704 -29.55 -15.77 12.69
N LYS A 705 -29.35 -17.01 13.13
CA LYS A 705 -29.02 -18.13 12.24
C LYS A 705 -30.25 -19.04 12.13
N LEU A 706 -30.58 -19.47 10.92
CA LEU A 706 -31.68 -20.41 10.64
C LEU A 706 -31.12 -21.62 9.90
N GLN A 707 -31.52 -22.83 10.28
CA GLN A 707 -31.17 -24.04 9.55
C GLN A 707 -32.44 -24.83 9.21
N GLY A 708 -32.63 -25.20 7.94
CA GLY A 708 -33.74 -26.04 7.53
C GLY A 708 -33.99 -26.08 6.02
N THR A 709 -35.05 -26.79 5.61
CA THR A 709 -35.37 -27.00 4.19
C THR A 709 -36.42 -26.03 3.68
N ALA A 710 -36.04 -25.16 2.76
CA ALA A 710 -36.91 -24.28 1.99
C ALA A 710 -37.63 -25.03 0.86
N LYS A 711 -38.93 -24.77 0.70
CA LYS A 711 -39.77 -25.25 -0.43
C LYS A 711 -39.61 -24.37 -1.67
N LYS A 712 -38.36 -24.03 -1.99
CA LYS A 712 -37.95 -23.21 -3.12
C LYS A 712 -36.45 -23.38 -3.29
N ILE A 713 -35.98 -23.34 -4.53
CA ILE A 713 -34.56 -23.16 -4.86
C ILE A 713 -34.06 -21.83 -4.28
N VAL A 714 -32.90 -21.86 -3.61
CA VAL A 714 -32.16 -20.71 -3.09
C VAL A 714 -30.74 -20.76 -3.65
N PHE A 715 -30.23 -19.64 -4.18
CA PHE A 715 -28.88 -19.50 -4.73
C PHE A 715 -27.99 -18.57 -3.88
N PRO A 716 -26.64 -18.61 -4.02
CA PRO A 716 -25.70 -17.82 -3.20
C PRO A 716 -25.97 -16.31 -3.14
N LEU A 717 -26.56 -15.74 -4.19
CA LEU A 717 -26.87 -14.31 -4.30
C LEU A 717 -28.30 -13.94 -3.90
N ASP A 718 -29.17 -14.90 -3.56
CA ASP A 718 -30.52 -14.57 -3.11
C ASP A 718 -30.49 -13.88 -1.73
N MET A 719 -31.50 -13.05 -1.48
CA MET A 719 -31.82 -12.47 -0.17
C MET A 719 -33.08 -13.15 0.36
N VAL A 720 -33.00 -13.75 1.54
CA VAL A 720 -34.12 -14.50 2.13
C VAL A 720 -34.86 -13.63 3.13
N ASP A 721 -36.07 -13.21 2.75
CA ASP A 721 -37.01 -12.50 3.61
C ASP A 721 -37.68 -13.47 4.59
N PHE A 722 -37.43 -13.29 5.88
CA PHE A 722 -37.97 -14.12 6.95
C PHE A 722 -38.68 -13.27 7.99
N ASN A 723 -39.94 -13.61 8.29
CA ASN A 723 -40.78 -12.88 9.24
C ASN A 723 -40.95 -13.69 10.53
N PHE A 724 -40.10 -13.42 11.52
CA PHE A 724 -40.17 -14.03 12.85
C PHE A 724 -40.12 -12.95 13.93
N LYS A 725 -41.31 -12.58 14.43
CA LYS A 725 -41.65 -11.37 15.21
C LYS A 725 -41.43 -10.06 14.45
N GLU A 726 -40.35 -9.93 13.71
CA GLU A 726 -40.03 -8.81 12.81
C GLU A 726 -39.55 -9.32 11.45
N SER A 727 -39.50 -8.42 10.46
CA SER A 727 -38.99 -8.71 9.12
C SER A 727 -37.47 -8.66 9.14
N ARG A 728 -36.83 -9.77 8.77
CA ARG A 728 -35.38 -9.92 8.66
C ARG A 728 -35.01 -10.35 7.25
N VAL A 729 -33.83 -9.93 6.81
CA VAL A 729 -33.22 -10.39 5.56
C VAL A 729 -32.03 -11.26 5.93
N LEU A 730 -31.87 -12.42 5.31
CA LEU A 730 -30.75 -13.33 5.54
C LEU A 730 -30.06 -13.71 4.23
N MET A 731 -28.77 -14.06 4.31
CA MET A 731 -28.02 -14.70 3.22
C MET A 731 -27.83 -16.20 3.49
N PRO A 732 -27.77 -17.04 2.46
CA PRO A 732 -27.27 -18.41 2.61
C PRO A 732 -25.77 -18.43 2.92
N VAL A 733 -25.37 -19.31 3.84
CA VAL A 733 -23.97 -19.66 4.15
C VAL A 733 -23.64 -21.12 3.86
N THR A 734 -24.65 -22.00 3.84
CA THR A 734 -24.60 -23.34 3.23
C THR A 734 -25.85 -23.54 2.38
N ILE A 735 -25.74 -24.25 1.25
CA ILE A 735 -26.86 -24.54 0.36
C ILE A 735 -26.75 -25.98 -0.13
N ASP A 736 -27.83 -26.73 -0.07
CA ASP A 736 -27.97 -28.03 -0.71
C ASP A 736 -29.30 -28.08 -1.47
N ILE A 737 -29.25 -27.90 -2.80
CA ILE A 737 -30.40 -27.79 -3.68
C ILE A 737 -30.77 -29.16 -4.25
N ASN A 738 -31.87 -29.75 -3.78
CA ASN A 738 -32.47 -30.91 -4.43
C ASN A 738 -33.12 -30.48 -5.75
N LEU A 739 -32.47 -30.80 -6.86
CA LEU A 739 -32.84 -30.37 -8.21
C LEU A 739 -34.09 -31.08 -8.74
N THR A 740 -34.53 -32.18 -8.10
CA THR A 740 -35.77 -32.89 -8.49
C THR A 740 -37.01 -32.30 -7.83
N GLU A 741 -36.92 -31.97 -6.53
CA GLU A 741 -38.05 -31.46 -5.76
C GLU A 741 -38.19 -29.93 -5.80
N GLY A 742 -37.17 -29.22 -6.27
CA GLY A 742 -37.11 -27.75 -6.20
C GLY A 742 -37.05 -27.22 -4.77
N GLN A 743 -36.46 -28.02 -3.87
CA GLN A 743 -36.27 -27.72 -2.45
C GLN A 743 -34.79 -27.47 -2.16
N THR A 744 -34.51 -26.73 -1.08
CA THR A 744 -33.14 -26.42 -0.69
C THR A 744 -32.99 -26.53 0.82
N ALA A 745 -32.13 -27.44 1.29
CA ALA A 745 -31.62 -27.38 2.65
C ALA A 745 -30.61 -26.22 2.72
N VAL A 746 -30.76 -25.34 3.70
CA VAL A 746 -30.03 -24.08 3.74
C VAL A 746 -29.76 -23.65 5.18
N ASP A 747 -28.53 -23.22 5.44
CA ASP A 747 -28.22 -22.39 6.60
C ASP A 747 -28.21 -20.93 6.17
N LEU A 748 -28.96 -20.11 6.91
CA LEU A 748 -29.12 -18.69 6.65
C LEU A 748 -28.58 -17.88 7.83
N VAL A 749 -27.81 -16.83 7.54
CA VAL A 749 -27.33 -15.87 8.55
C VAL A 749 -27.89 -14.49 8.24
N GLU A 750 -28.35 -13.79 9.29
CA GLU A 750 -28.98 -12.49 9.17
C GLU A 750 -28.03 -11.42 8.58
N LEU A 751 -28.55 -10.63 7.65
CA LEU A 751 -27.87 -9.55 6.96
C LEU A 751 -28.12 -8.23 7.69
N ILE A 752 -27.18 -7.90 8.56
CA ILE A 752 -27.09 -6.60 9.23
C ILE A 752 -25.68 -6.08 8.97
N ASN A 753 -25.59 -4.84 8.52
CA ASN A 753 -24.37 -4.04 8.44
C ASN A 753 -24.73 -2.66 9.03
N GLU A 754 -24.31 -2.37 10.25
CA GLU A 754 -24.59 -1.11 10.96
C GLU A 754 -23.25 -0.49 11.42
N ASN A 755 -23.04 0.82 11.21
CA ASN A 755 -21.75 1.46 11.51
C ASN A 755 -21.42 1.38 13.02
N VAL A 756 -20.43 0.56 13.37
CA VAL A 756 -19.99 0.45 14.76
C VAL A 756 -19.24 1.70 15.17
N THR A 757 -19.60 2.25 16.34
CA THR A 757 -19.03 3.49 16.89
C THR A 757 -18.74 3.40 18.40
N ASP A 758 -19.02 2.25 19.03
CA ASP A 758 -18.87 1.98 20.47
C ASP A 758 -17.50 1.34 20.81
N TYR A 759 -16.44 1.78 20.13
CA TYR A 759 -15.07 1.34 20.39
C TYR A 759 -14.54 1.87 21.73
N GLU A 760 -13.72 1.07 22.41
CA GLU A 760 -12.89 1.52 23.52
C GLU A 760 -11.72 2.38 22.99
N GLU A 761 -11.39 3.48 23.69
CA GLU A 761 -10.26 4.38 23.38
C GLU A 761 -8.91 3.87 23.90
#